data_AF-A0A6M0AWZ0-F1
#
_entry.id   AF-A0A6M0AWZ0-F1
#
_cell.length_a   1.000
_cell.length_b   1.000
_cell.length_c   1.000
_cell.angle_alpha   90.00
_cell.angle_beta   90.00
_cell.angle_gamma   90.00
#
_symmetry.space_group_name_H-M   'P 1'
#
loop_
_entity.id
_entity.type
_entity.pdbx_description
1 polymer ?
#
loop_
_entity_poly.entity_id
_entity_poly.type
_entity_poly.pdbx_seq_one_letter_code
_entity_poly.pdbx_strand_id
1 'polypeptide(L)'
;MTRNREFPDRWPTSNGSSSGKFNGWQPNHSEPVTQPIVNYPDLGNPSTQPPQQSEKFGVGQPVANSGLNKSQTPPRQARSGKTTGVKNLLPHSWQFWSALVVLLFGSAGFASAMMLLRLPAVPNCRAVFWPTASASMRLSCAQVAANQETVPQLLKAIALVDALPEDHPLRPQVNQYIEEWSQAILEIGEAKFQAGQFNEALKIAKRIPSKSVAGAIVQKRVKRWQKIWSRAEGVYEQAEKQLRLSNWNLAFREAVRLTYVDNDYWATAKYNQLTDKIKMGREDSAKLDKAYELSRSGNIEKILKAIEKAKEITEQSYAYKEAQDLIKDSGNKLVEIAQNKLEQGKWSEVLDIAYKLPETIKVPELKSDLIDLAHALSRAESGTTWDLEEAIASAQKLGSERPLYKKGQQLISRWQREVEDVARLERARTYATSGLASDLRLAVAEVEQIPRGNPRYQEARDEIRDWTRQIQLIEDRPFLERATQLASYGSIDSLQAAVQEARKISRGRSLYQEAQTKINQWSRSIQQQEDQPYLDQARTLAIRGDLYAAVATAEQIKAGRALYNEAQSKVRSWKLELEGQQRLREAYQIAEAGTPQALRKAIRVARQVPTSTKSRSEARTVVNRWSYKILSIARSRSAYNLSEAIAIANIVPSGTRPYQEAQRQMQSWRKILAPPPPPPVPVRRPRPVPVPSTPQVVIPKPVPSPPSVVKPPSPPARSFPIVVPPPEVTSPSGIVKPPTQLEPPRFNPPAGRKIELIDTDS
;
A
#
# COMPACT_ATOMS: atom_id res chain seq x y z
N MET A 1 -26.94 43.30 20.74
CA MET A 1 -26.73 44.70 20.33
C MET A 1 -25.99 44.70 19.01
N THR A 2 -26.48 45.43 18.01
CA THR A 2 -25.83 45.59 16.71
C THR A 2 -24.80 46.71 16.75
N ARG A 3 -23.64 46.49 16.13
CA ARG A 3 -22.76 47.57 15.64
C ARG A 3 -22.15 47.12 14.32
N ASN A 4 -22.58 47.75 13.24
CA ASN A 4 -21.90 47.67 11.96
C ASN A 4 -20.49 48.25 12.14
N ARG A 5 -19.53 47.70 11.40
CA ARG A 5 -18.25 48.37 11.15
C ARG A 5 -17.89 48.08 9.71
N GLU A 6 -18.00 49.11 8.87
CA GLU A 6 -17.65 49.04 7.46
C GLU A 6 -16.13 48.91 7.32
N PHE A 7 -15.69 48.14 6.32
CA PHE A 7 -14.28 48.06 5.95
C PHE A 7 -13.98 49.18 4.94
N PRO A 8 -12.89 49.95 5.10
CA PRO A 8 -12.48 50.92 4.10
C PRO A 8 -11.82 50.20 2.91
N ASP A 9 -12.32 50.45 1.70
CA ASP A 9 -11.66 50.02 0.48
C ASP A 9 -10.36 50.81 0.23
N ARG A 10 -9.31 50.08 -0.17
CA ARG A 10 -7.97 50.54 -0.58
C ARG A 10 -7.07 51.07 0.53
N TRP A 11 -5.93 50.40 0.71
CA TRP A 11 -4.72 50.98 1.30
C TRP A 11 -3.87 51.69 0.23
N PRO A 12 -3.06 52.71 0.58
CA PRO A 12 -2.20 53.39 -0.39
C PRO A 12 -1.01 52.53 -0.83
N THR A 13 -0.56 52.70 -2.07
CA THR A 13 0.73 52.18 -2.54
C THR A 13 1.89 52.91 -1.85
N SER A 14 2.87 52.16 -1.35
CA SER A 14 4.08 52.73 -0.74
C SER A 14 4.98 53.41 -1.79
N ASN A 15 5.13 54.73 -1.68
CA ASN A 15 6.16 55.45 -2.42
C ASN A 15 7.54 55.11 -1.85
N GLY A 16 8.52 54.81 -2.72
CA GLY A 16 9.87 54.47 -2.31
C GLY A 16 10.59 55.62 -1.61
N SER A 17 11.23 55.34 -0.47
CA SER A 17 12.01 56.33 0.29
C SER A 17 13.33 56.67 -0.39
N SER A 18 13.60 57.97 -0.50
CA SER A 18 14.83 58.54 -1.10
C SER A 18 16.13 57.99 -0.49
N SER A 19 17.19 57.95 -1.31
CA SER A 19 18.52 57.51 -0.90
C SER A 19 19.23 58.55 -0.01
N GLY A 20 19.47 58.18 1.25
CA GLY A 20 20.33 58.93 2.15
C GLY A 20 21.81 58.69 1.86
N LYS A 21 22.57 59.74 1.55
CA LYS A 21 24.04 59.67 1.49
C LYS A 21 24.63 59.68 2.91
N PHE A 22 25.54 58.75 3.20
CA PHE A 22 26.48 58.89 4.31
C PHE A 22 27.85 58.33 3.91
N ASN A 23 28.93 58.95 4.40
CA ASN A 23 30.29 58.69 3.92
C ASN A 23 31.11 57.81 4.88
N GLY A 24 31.70 56.75 4.32
CA GLY A 24 33.09 56.35 4.55
C GLY A 24 33.49 55.72 5.90
N TRP A 25 34.00 54.49 5.82
CA TRP A 25 35.37 54.17 6.24
C TRP A 25 35.85 52.89 5.53
N GLN A 26 37.16 52.76 5.25
CA GLN A 26 37.80 51.53 4.76
C GLN A 26 38.53 50.83 5.91
N PRO A 27 38.93 49.56 5.76
CA PRO A 27 40.35 49.34 5.45
C PRO A 27 40.68 48.13 4.52
N ASN A 28 41.62 48.38 3.61
CA ASN A 28 42.73 47.54 3.12
C ASN A 28 42.55 46.05 2.73
N HIS A 29 42.60 45.84 1.40
CA HIS A 29 43.57 44.99 0.66
C HIS A 29 43.87 43.52 1.04
N SER A 30 43.65 42.63 0.06
CA SER A 30 44.55 41.51 -0.31
C SER A 30 44.39 41.20 -1.82
N GLU A 31 45.36 40.50 -2.42
CA GLU A 31 45.62 40.42 -3.88
C GLU A 31 44.75 39.42 -4.68
N PRO A 32 44.75 39.49 -6.04
CA PRO A 32 43.90 38.67 -6.91
C PRO A 32 44.56 37.35 -7.38
N VAL A 33 43.74 36.40 -7.85
CA VAL A 33 44.18 35.17 -8.56
C VAL A 33 43.38 34.97 -9.86
N THR A 34 44.03 34.39 -10.87
CA THR A 34 43.64 34.38 -12.29
C THR A 34 42.52 33.38 -12.64
N GLN A 35 41.86 33.61 -13.78
CA GLN A 35 41.03 32.63 -14.49
C GLN A 35 41.85 31.41 -14.96
N PRO A 36 41.18 30.34 -15.41
CA PRO A 36 41.25 30.05 -16.86
C PRO A 36 39.89 29.85 -17.54
N ILE A 37 39.92 29.98 -18.88
CA ILE A 37 38.78 29.95 -19.81
C ILE A 37 38.55 28.52 -20.34
N VAL A 38 37.29 28.14 -20.57
CA VAL A 38 36.89 27.10 -21.54
C VAL A 38 35.72 27.62 -22.38
N ASN A 39 35.69 27.31 -23.67
CA ASN A 39 34.85 27.97 -24.68
C ASN A 39 33.97 27.00 -25.48
N TYR A 40 32.69 27.37 -25.66
CA TYR A 40 31.81 27.03 -26.81
C TYR A 40 31.44 25.54 -27.06
N PRO A 41 30.44 25.23 -27.93
CA PRO A 41 29.58 26.15 -28.71
C PRO A 41 28.07 26.11 -28.39
N ASP A 42 27.38 27.13 -28.90
CA ASP A 42 25.93 27.37 -28.83
C ASP A 42 25.20 26.86 -30.10
N LEU A 43 23.91 26.52 -30.00
CA LEU A 43 23.05 26.07 -31.12
C LEU A 43 21.58 26.51 -30.97
N GLY A 44 21.31 27.75 -31.36
CA GLY A 44 20.32 28.01 -32.43
C GLY A 44 18.83 27.93 -32.11
N ASN A 45 18.23 29.11 -31.92
CA ASN A 45 16.83 29.38 -32.27
C ASN A 45 16.75 30.87 -32.72
N PRO A 46 15.93 31.23 -33.73
CA PRO A 46 14.61 31.74 -33.36
C PRO A 46 13.50 31.45 -34.39
N SER A 47 12.26 31.84 -34.06
CA SER A 47 11.10 31.82 -34.95
C SER A 47 10.28 33.10 -34.84
N THR A 48 9.96 33.75 -35.97
CA THR A 48 8.89 34.76 -36.08
C THR A 48 8.41 34.95 -37.53
N GLN A 49 7.10 34.83 -37.73
CA GLN A 49 6.31 35.49 -38.80
C GLN A 49 5.99 36.95 -38.36
N PRO A 50 5.25 37.85 -39.08
CA PRO A 50 4.27 37.68 -40.20
C PRO A 50 4.45 38.79 -41.30
N PRO A 51 3.45 39.36 -42.06
CA PRO A 51 2.02 39.06 -42.25
C PRO A 51 1.39 39.22 -43.69
N GLN A 52 0.06 38.97 -43.76
CA GLN A 52 -1.00 39.65 -44.57
C GLN A 52 -1.34 39.32 -46.07
N GLN A 53 -2.68 39.26 -46.28
CA GLN A 53 -3.53 39.79 -47.39
C GLN A 53 -3.61 39.17 -48.82
N SER A 54 -4.67 38.36 -49.02
CA SER A 54 -5.83 38.54 -49.93
C SER A 54 -5.72 38.98 -51.42
N GLU A 55 -6.48 38.25 -52.27
CA GLU A 55 -7.14 38.68 -53.55
C GLU A 55 -6.27 38.95 -54.81
N LYS A 56 -6.72 38.80 -56.08
CA LYS A 56 -7.80 38.02 -56.77
C LYS A 56 -7.68 38.19 -58.31
N PHE A 57 -8.06 37.19 -59.12
CA PHE A 57 -8.07 37.19 -60.62
C PHE A 57 -6.70 37.39 -61.31
N GLY A 58 -6.48 37.09 -62.61
CA GLY A 58 -7.28 36.30 -63.56
C GLY A 58 -6.91 36.54 -65.05
N VAL A 59 -7.03 35.49 -65.90
CA VAL A 59 -6.96 35.48 -67.39
C VAL A 59 -5.56 35.65 -68.04
N GLY A 60 -5.23 34.84 -69.07
CA GLY A 60 -4.05 35.05 -69.93
C GLY A 60 -3.46 33.82 -70.67
N GLN A 61 -4.10 33.35 -71.75
CA GLN A 61 -3.52 32.49 -72.81
C GLN A 61 -3.32 33.35 -74.10
N PRO A 62 -2.74 32.85 -75.23
CA PRO A 62 -2.07 31.55 -75.52
C PRO A 62 -0.53 31.75 -75.69
N VAL A 63 0.33 31.17 -76.56
CA VAL A 63 0.27 30.29 -77.76
C VAL A 63 1.62 29.54 -77.97
N ALA A 64 1.61 28.39 -78.68
CA ALA A 64 2.75 27.78 -79.41
C ALA A 64 3.97 27.31 -78.55
N ASN A 65 4.89 26.41 -78.95
CA ASN A 65 5.00 25.36 -80.00
C ASN A 65 6.18 24.43 -79.55
N SER A 66 6.39 23.19 -80.00
CA SER A 66 5.75 22.29 -80.97
C SER A 66 6.05 20.83 -80.59
N GLY A 67 5.28 19.85 -81.10
CA GLY A 67 5.53 18.41 -80.82
C GLY A 67 4.71 17.48 -81.72
N LEU A 68 5.14 17.31 -82.97
CA LEU A 68 4.31 16.72 -84.05
C LEU A 68 4.77 15.33 -84.51
N ASN A 69 4.05 14.30 -84.09
CA ASN A 69 3.33 13.33 -84.95
C ASN A 69 2.77 12.20 -84.07
N LYS A 70 1.44 12.02 -83.97
CA LYS A 70 0.58 11.28 -84.92
C LYS A 70 0.97 9.79 -85.03
N SER A 71 0.20 8.88 -84.42
CA SER A 71 -1.00 8.24 -85.01
C SER A 71 -0.63 6.99 -85.86
N GLN A 72 -1.45 5.95 -86.01
CA GLN A 72 -2.91 5.84 -85.78
C GLN A 72 -3.34 4.39 -85.49
N THR A 73 -4.63 4.21 -85.19
CA THR A 73 -5.33 2.91 -85.11
C THR A 73 -5.24 2.09 -86.41
N PRO A 74 -5.18 0.74 -86.35
CA PRO A 74 -5.74 -0.11 -87.39
C PRO A 74 -7.24 -0.40 -87.13
N PRO A 75 -8.08 -0.70 -88.15
CA PRO A 75 -9.53 -0.49 -88.05
C PRO A 75 -10.39 -1.74 -88.34
N ARG A 76 -11.71 -1.61 -88.18
CA ARG A 76 -12.68 -2.06 -89.21
C ARG A 76 -14.06 -1.43 -89.08
N GLN A 77 -14.34 -0.49 -89.97
CA GLN A 77 -15.70 -0.16 -90.43
C GLN A 77 -15.84 -0.54 -91.92
N ALA A 78 -17.04 -0.35 -92.46
CA ALA A 78 -17.43 -0.45 -93.87
C ALA A 78 -17.37 -1.86 -94.52
N ARG A 79 -18.57 -2.43 -94.72
CA ARG A 79 -18.92 -2.92 -96.05
C ARG A 79 -18.89 -1.71 -97.00
N SER A 80 -17.99 -1.71 -97.98
CA SER A 80 -18.25 -1.00 -99.24
C SER A 80 -19.03 -1.92 -100.19
N GLY A 81 -19.58 -1.39 -101.27
CA GLY A 81 -20.39 -2.14 -102.23
C GLY A 81 -20.08 -1.82 -103.68
N LYS A 82 -20.44 -2.79 -104.55
CA LYS A 82 -20.39 -2.79 -106.02
C LYS A 82 -19.04 -3.11 -106.69
N THR A 83 -19.05 -4.18 -107.49
CA THR A 83 -18.43 -4.35 -108.85
C THR A 83 -16.90 -4.17 -109.00
N THR A 84 -16.16 -4.91 -109.84
CA THR A 84 -16.46 -5.72 -111.07
C THR A 84 -15.56 -6.98 -111.12
N GLY A 85 -15.59 -7.75 -112.23
CA GLY A 85 -14.34 -8.34 -112.78
C GLY A 85 -14.21 -9.87 -112.75
N VAL A 86 -14.46 -10.51 -113.89
CA VAL A 86 -14.31 -11.97 -114.13
C VAL A 86 -12.83 -12.36 -114.33
N LYS A 87 -12.35 -13.45 -113.70
CA LYS A 87 -11.79 -14.65 -114.39
C LYS A 87 -11.23 -15.77 -113.50
N ASN A 88 -11.60 -16.99 -113.90
CA ASN A 88 -11.03 -18.33 -113.72
C ASN A 88 -9.89 -18.59 -112.71
N LEU A 89 -10.08 -19.64 -111.91
CA LEU A 89 -9.18 -20.81 -111.86
C LEU A 89 -9.93 -22.00 -111.21
N LEU A 90 -9.97 -23.17 -111.89
CA LEU A 90 -10.58 -24.39 -111.35
C LEU A 90 -9.51 -25.32 -110.76
N PRO A 91 -9.71 -25.89 -109.57
CA PRO A 91 -8.96 -27.07 -109.13
C PRO A 91 -9.58 -28.36 -109.70
N HIS A 92 -8.77 -29.22 -110.30
CA HIS A 92 -9.19 -30.55 -110.76
C HIS A 92 -9.38 -31.51 -109.57
N SER A 93 -10.60 -31.99 -109.35
CA SER A 93 -10.84 -33.27 -108.66
C SER A 93 -12.18 -33.89 -109.06
N TRP A 94 -12.19 -35.19 -109.39
CA TRP A 94 -13.41 -35.91 -109.80
C TRP A 94 -14.46 -35.94 -108.67
N GLN A 95 -13.99 -36.11 -107.43
CA GLN A 95 -14.80 -36.13 -106.19
C GLN A 95 -15.68 -34.89 -106.01
N PHE A 96 -15.31 -33.74 -106.60
CA PHE A 96 -16.10 -32.51 -106.54
C PHE A 96 -17.40 -32.59 -107.38
N TRP A 97 -17.35 -33.26 -108.54
CA TRP A 97 -18.49 -33.37 -109.45
C TRP A 97 -19.53 -34.39 -108.98
N SER A 98 -19.11 -35.49 -108.35
CA SER A 98 -20.04 -36.45 -107.73
C SER A 98 -20.77 -35.83 -106.55
N ALA A 99 -20.08 -35.04 -105.71
CA ALA A 99 -20.71 -34.29 -104.62
C ALA A 99 -21.74 -33.26 -105.14
N LEU A 100 -21.43 -32.55 -106.24
CA LEU A 100 -22.29 -31.52 -106.81
C LEU A 100 -23.65 -32.06 -107.28
N VAL A 101 -23.69 -33.26 -107.89
CA VAL A 101 -24.94 -33.89 -108.35
C VAL A 101 -25.86 -34.22 -107.17
N VAL A 102 -25.32 -34.74 -106.07
CA VAL A 102 -26.10 -35.01 -104.84
C VAL A 102 -26.61 -33.72 -104.21
N LEU A 103 -25.81 -32.65 -104.21
CA LEU A 103 -26.18 -31.33 -103.66
C LEU A 103 -27.29 -30.64 -104.45
N LEU A 104 -27.28 -30.77 -105.78
CA LEU A 104 -28.27 -30.12 -106.67
C LEU A 104 -29.64 -30.81 -106.66
N PHE A 105 -29.73 -32.12 -106.41
CA PHE A 105 -31.00 -32.84 -106.32
C PHE A 105 -31.49 -33.08 -104.88
N GLY A 106 -30.60 -33.16 -103.89
CA GLY A 106 -30.97 -33.34 -102.48
C GLY A 106 -31.53 -32.08 -101.79
N SER A 107 -31.20 -30.89 -102.30
CA SER A 107 -31.54 -29.61 -101.65
C SER A 107 -33.02 -29.21 -101.74
N ALA A 108 -33.76 -29.69 -102.75
CA ALA A 108 -35.18 -29.38 -102.93
C ALA A 108 -36.08 -29.89 -101.78
N GLY A 109 -35.77 -31.08 -101.24
CA GLY A 109 -36.49 -31.66 -100.09
C GLY A 109 -36.15 -30.98 -98.76
N PHE A 110 -34.90 -30.57 -98.57
CA PHE A 110 -34.48 -29.94 -97.31
C PHE A 110 -34.98 -28.49 -97.19
N ALA A 111 -35.02 -27.74 -98.31
CA ALA A 111 -35.56 -26.39 -98.34
C ALA A 111 -37.06 -26.34 -98.02
N SER A 112 -37.84 -27.31 -98.50
CA SER A 112 -39.28 -27.42 -98.23
C SER A 112 -39.56 -27.85 -96.77
N ALA A 113 -38.79 -28.78 -96.22
CA ALA A 113 -38.87 -29.14 -94.80
C ALA A 113 -38.52 -27.95 -93.86
N MET A 114 -37.47 -27.19 -94.18
CA MET A 114 -37.06 -26.05 -93.34
C MET A 114 -37.98 -24.83 -93.46
N MET A 115 -38.78 -24.72 -94.54
CA MET A 115 -39.85 -23.73 -94.68
C MET A 115 -41.00 -24.00 -93.71
N LEU A 116 -41.30 -25.27 -93.41
CA LEU A 116 -42.35 -25.71 -92.46
C LEU A 116 -41.95 -25.57 -90.98
N LEU A 117 -40.66 -25.40 -90.69
CA LEU A 117 -40.13 -25.18 -89.32
C LEU A 117 -39.85 -23.70 -89.00
N ARG A 118 -40.17 -22.77 -89.89
CA ARG A 118 -40.24 -21.35 -89.55
C ARG A 118 -41.58 -21.03 -88.88
N LEU A 119 -41.54 -20.62 -87.61
CA LEU A 119 -42.68 -20.03 -86.94
C LEU A 119 -43.24 -18.84 -87.75
N PRO A 120 -44.56 -18.59 -87.71
CA PRO A 120 -45.17 -17.47 -88.42
C PRO A 120 -44.54 -16.14 -88.00
N ALA A 121 -44.42 -15.21 -88.96
CA ALA A 121 -43.73 -13.95 -88.75
C ALA A 121 -44.34 -13.18 -87.57
N VAL A 122 -43.51 -12.86 -86.57
CA VAL A 122 -43.89 -11.92 -85.50
C VAL A 122 -44.32 -10.60 -86.15
N PRO A 123 -45.52 -10.07 -85.81
CA PRO A 123 -46.01 -8.84 -86.41
C PRO A 123 -45.03 -7.68 -86.17
N ASN A 124 -44.95 -6.75 -87.13
CA ASN A 124 -44.01 -5.63 -87.04
C ASN A 124 -44.53 -4.53 -86.11
N CYS A 125 -44.56 -4.83 -84.80
CA CYS A 125 -45.14 -4.05 -83.70
C CYS A 125 -44.49 -2.66 -83.46
N ARG A 126 -43.58 -2.23 -84.34
CA ARG A 126 -43.00 -0.87 -84.37
C ARG A 126 -43.74 0.08 -85.31
N ALA A 127 -44.58 -0.41 -86.22
CA ALA A 127 -45.24 0.38 -87.26
C ALA A 127 -46.77 0.22 -87.31
N VAL A 128 -47.41 -0.06 -86.16
CA VAL A 128 -48.85 -0.35 -86.06
C VAL A 128 -49.64 0.90 -85.70
N PHE A 129 -50.67 1.22 -86.48
CA PHE A 129 -51.66 2.26 -86.15
C PHE A 129 -52.75 1.68 -85.23
N TRP A 130 -52.62 1.92 -83.92
CA TRP A 130 -53.46 1.29 -82.89
C TRP A 130 -54.99 1.46 -83.03
N PRO A 131 -55.53 2.59 -83.54
CA PRO A 131 -56.98 2.75 -83.70
C PRO A 131 -57.65 1.73 -84.64
N THR A 132 -56.93 1.19 -85.63
CA THR A 132 -57.45 0.15 -86.55
C THR A 132 -56.82 -1.23 -86.36
N ALA A 133 -55.96 -1.40 -85.35
CA ALA A 133 -55.31 -2.67 -85.05
C ALA A 133 -56.29 -3.66 -84.40
N SER A 134 -56.44 -4.85 -85.01
CA SER A 134 -57.32 -5.93 -84.52
C SER A 134 -56.90 -6.42 -83.13
N ALA A 135 -57.84 -7.03 -82.39
CA ALA A 135 -57.57 -7.56 -81.06
C ALA A 135 -56.46 -8.63 -81.04
N SER A 136 -56.39 -9.50 -82.06
CA SER A 136 -55.31 -10.49 -82.21
C SER A 136 -53.95 -9.85 -82.51
N MET A 137 -53.92 -8.77 -83.29
CA MET A 137 -52.70 -7.98 -83.53
C MET A 137 -52.23 -7.27 -82.25
N ARG A 138 -53.16 -6.67 -81.49
CA ARG A 138 -52.85 -6.06 -80.19
C ARG A 138 -52.32 -7.08 -79.19
N LEU A 139 -52.97 -8.23 -79.06
CA LEU A 139 -52.59 -9.30 -78.14
C LEU A 139 -51.20 -9.90 -78.46
N SER A 140 -50.94 -10.24 -79.73
CA SER A 140 -49.63 -10.78 -80.14
C SER A 140 -48.51 -9.74 -79.98
N CYS A 141 -48.75 -8.46 -80.30
CA CYS A 141 -47.79 -7.40 -80.02
C CYS A 141 -47.58 -7.11 -78.53
N ALA A 142 -48.60 -7.34 -77.70
CA ALA A 142 -48.48 -7.24 -76.25
C ALA A 142 -47.65 -8.39 -75.67
N GLN A 143 -47.86 -9.63 -76.12
CA GLN A 143 -47.02 -10.79 -75.76
C GLN A 143 -45.53 -10.54 -76.13
N VAL A 144 -45.24 -10.01 -77.32
CA VAL A 144 -43.88 -9.64 -77.75
C VAL A 144 -43.26 -8.51 -76.90
N ALA A 145 -44.07 -7.66 -76.26
CA ALA A 145 -43.60 -6.69 -75.27
C ALA A 145 -43.39 -7.35 -73.88
N ALA A 146 -44.31 -8.19 -73.44
CA ALA A 146 -44.23 -8.88 -72.15
C ALA A 146 -43.00 -9.80 -72.05
N ASN A 147 -42.64 -10.50 -73.14
CA ASN A 147 -41.44 -11.34 -73.26
C ASN A 147 -40.10 -10.60 -73.07
N GLN A 148 -40.10 -9.27 -72.85
CA GLN A 148 -38.91 -8.50 -72.46
C GLN A 148 -38.79 -8.29 -70.93
N GLU A 149 -39.73 -8.83 -70.14
CA GLU A 149 -39.72 -8.95 -68.67
C GLU A 149 -39.35 -7.70 -67.86
N THR A 150 -39.47 -6.51 -68.47
CA THR A 150 -39.14 -5.23 -67.87
C THR A 150 -40.40 -4.42 -67.63
N VAL A 151 -40.47 -3.75 -66.47
CA VAL A 151 -41.64 -2.94 -66.05
C VAL A 151 -42.18 -2.03 -67.17
N PRO A 152 -41.38 -1.29 -67.96
CA PRO A 152 -41.91 -0.46 -69.05
C PRO A 152 -42.58 -1.27 -70.19
N GLN A 153 -42.08 -2.47 -70.51
CA GLN A 153 -42.60 -3.28 -71.60
C GLN A 153 -43.80 -4.14 -71.15
N LEU A 154 -43.82 -4.62 -69.90
CA LEU A 154 -44.98 -5.26 -69.29
C LEU A 154 -46.15 -4.27 -69.15
N LEU A 155 -45.90 -3.03 -68.73
CA LEU A 155 -46.92 -1.97 -68.70
C LEU A 155 -47.42 -1.61 -70.11
N LYS A 156 -46.52 -1.61 -71.10
CA LYS A 156 -46.90 -1.44 -72.51
C LYS A 156 -47.77 -2.61 -72.99
N ALA A 157 -47.45 -3.84 -72.64
CA ALA A 157 -48.24 -5.03 -72.97
C ALA A 157 -49.67 -4.91 -72.41
N ILE A 158 -49.81 -4.60 -71.12
CA ILE A 158 -51.10 -4.35 -70.45
C ILE A 158 -51.88 -3.24 -71.19
N ALA A 159 -51.26 -2.08 -71.42
CA ALA A 159 -51.94 -0.93 -72.04
C ALA A 159 -52.42 -1.19 -73.49
N LEU A 160 -51.81 -2.13 -74.21
CA LEU A 160 -52.24 -2.50 -75.57
C LEU A 160 -53.49 -3.40 -75.59
N VAL A 161 -53.74 -4.17 -74.53
CA VAL A 161 -54.88 -5.11 -74.44
C VAL A 161 -56.00 -4.64 -73.52
N ASP A 162 -55.69 -3.88 -72.48
CA ASP A 162 -56.69 -3.28 -71.57
C ASP A 162 -57.63 -2.31 -72.32
N ALA A 163 -57.12 -1.67 -73.38
CA ALA A 163 -57.87 -0.83 -74.33
C ALA A 163 -58.81 -1.61 -75.29
N LEU A 164 -59.21 -2.83 -74.95
CA LEU A 164 -60.27 -3.61 -75.59
C LEU A 164 -61.54 -3.56 -74.73
N PRO A 165 -62.75 -3.37 -75.30
CA PRO A 165 -64.01 -3.33 -74.53
C PRO A 165 -64.26 -4.57 -73.66
N GLU A 166 -65.02 -4.40 -72.57
CA GLU A 166 -65.35 -5.47 -71.61
C GLU A 166 -66.23 -6.58 -72.22
N ASP A 167 -67.04 -6.24 -73.23
CA ASP A 167 -67.90 -7.15 -73.99
C ASP A 167 -67.17 -7.92 -75.12
N HIS A 168 -65.87 -7.69 -75.29
CA HIS A 168 -65.10 -8.28 -76.38
C HIS A 168 -64.88 -9.81 -76.17
N PRO A 169 -65.05 -10.67 -77.20
CA PRO A 169 -64.97 -12.14 -77.04
C PRO A 169 -63.66 -12.68 -76.46
N LEU A 170 -62.53 -11.98 -76.63
CA LEU A 170 -61.24 -12.37 -76.04
C LEU A 170 -60.99 -11.80 -74.63
N ARG A 171 -61.93 -11.03 -74.03
CA ARG A 171 -61.74 -10.37 -72.73
C ARG A 171 -61.33 -11.34 -71.60
N PRO A 172 -61.87 -12.58 -71.47
CA PRO A 172 -61.41 -13.53 -70.46
C PRO A 172 -59.91 -13.88 -70.57
N GLN A 173 -59.42 -14.11 -71.79
CA GLN A 173 -58.02 -14.44 -72.05
C GLN A 173 -57.11 -13.21 -71.90
N VAL A 174 -57.58 -12.03 -72.32
CA VAL A 174 -56.91 -10.75 -72.10
C VAL A 174 -56.75 -10.46 -70.61
N ASN A 175 -57.79 -10.71 -69.81
CA ASN A 175 -57.78 -10.51 -68.36
C ASN A 175 -56.74 -11.40 -67.67
N GLN A 176 -56.63 -12.68 -68.08
CA GLN A 176 -55.57 -13.58 -67.61
C GLN A 176 -54.17 -13.00 -67.89
N TYR A 177 -53.90 -12.55 -69.12
CA TYR A 177 -52.61 -11.91 -69.45
C TYR A 177 -52.37 -10.59 -68.70
N ILE A 178 -53.39 -9.77 -68.46
CA ILE A 178 -53.27 -8.56 -67.63
C ILE A 178 -52.89 -8.92 -66.19
N GLU A 179 -53.47 -9.99 -65.62
CA GLU A 179 -53.11 -10.49 -64.29
C GLU A 179 -51.69 -11.07 -64.25
N GLU A 180 -51.30 -11.90 -65.21
CA GLU A 180 -49.95 -12.47 -65.32
C GLU A 180 -48.87 -11.39 -65.44
N TRP A 181 -49.04 -10.42 -66.36
CA TRP A 181 -48.07 -9.35 -66.56
C TRP A 181 -48.04 -8.36 -65.39
N SER A 182 -49.17 -8.17 -64.70
CA SER A 182 -49.21 -7.40 -63.45
C SER A 182 -48.50 -8.13 -62.31
N GLN A 183 -48.63 -9.46 -62.22
CA GLN A 183 -47.87 -10.28 -61.26
C GLN A 183 -46.36 -10.19 -61.55
N ALA A 184 -45.93 -10.28 -62.82
CA ALA A 184 -44.53 -10.09 -63.19
C ALA A 184 -43.98 -8.70 -62.79
N ILE A 185 -44.75 -7.63 -62.99
CA ILE A 185 -44.39 -6.28 -62.49
C ILE A 185 -44.31 -6.26 -60.95
N LEU A 186 -45.22 -6.94 -60.27
CA LEU A 186 -45.22 -7.04 -58.81
C LEU A 186 -44.05 -7.85 -58.26
N GLU A 187 -43.53 -8.88 -58.95
CA GLU A 187 -42.32 -9.59 -58.51
C GLU A 187 -41.04 -8.76 -58.71
N ILE A 188 -40.96 -7.93 -59.76
CA ILE A 188 -39.89 -6.92 -59.88
C ILE A 188 -40.00 -5.91 -58.72
N GLY A 189 -41.23 -5.58 -58.31
CA GLY A 189 -41.50 -4.81 -57.09
C GLY A 189 -41.11 -5.55 -55.81
N GLU A 190 -41.36 -6.86 -55.71
CA GLU A 190 -40.98 -7.71 -54.56
C GLU A 190 -39.46 -7.74 -54.41
N ALA A 191 -38.71 -7.99 -55.49
CA ALA A 191 -37.24 -7.93 -55.47
C ALA A 191 -36.72 -6.55 -54.99
N LYS A 192 -37.40 -5.45 -55.35
CA LYS A 192 -37.09 -4.10 -54.84
C LYS A 192 -37.46 -3.92 -53.37
N PHE A 193 -38.56 -4.49 -52.92
CA PHE A 193 -38.98 -4.49 -51.52
C PHE A 193 -37.99 -5.28 -50.65
N GLN A 194 -37.64 -6.51 -51.06
CA GLN A 194 -36.68 -7.38 -50.38
C GLN A 194 -35.28 -6.72 -50.28
N ALA A 195 -34.84 -6.01 -51.32
CA ALA A 195 -33.61 -5.21 -51.32
C ALA A 195 -33.68 -3.88 -50.53
N GLY A 196 -34.71 -3.66 -49.71
CA GLY A 196 -34.89 -2.45 -48.91
C GLY A 196 -35.35 -1.20 -49.68
N GLN A 197 -35.56 -1.30 -51.00
CA GLN A 197 -35.97 -0.20 -51.87
C GLN A 197 -37.51 -0.05 -51.90
N PHE A 198 -38.14 -0.06 -50.72
CA PHE A 198 -39.61 -0.05 -50.54
C PHE A 198 -40.31 1.10 -51.30
N ASN A 199 -39.74 2.30 -51.30
CA ASN A 199 -40.28 3.42 -52.06
C ASN A 199 -40.29 3.18 -53.59
N GLU A 200 -39.31 2.46 -54.13
CA GLU A 200 -39.29 2.07 -55.54
C GLU A 200 -40.24 0.90 -55.83
N ALA A 201 -40.39 -0.06 -54.92
CA ALA A 201 -41.40 -1.12 -55.01
C ALA A 201 -42.83 -0.53 -55.08
N LEU A 202 -43.13 0.46 -54.22
CA LEU A 202 -44.40 1.19 -54.25
C LEU A 202 -44.58 2.00 -55.53
N LYS A 203 -43.53 2.65 -56.06
CA LYS A 203 -43.59 3.34 -57.37
C LYS A 203 -43.87 2.38 -58.52
N ILE A 204 -43.24 1.20 -58.53
CA ILE A 204 -43.46 0.16 -59.55
C ILE A 204 -44.92 -0.32 -59.52
N ALA A 205 -45.43 -0.72 -58.34
CA ALA A 205 -46.81 -1.19 -58.20
C ALA A 205 -47.85 -0.11 -58.57
N LYS A 206 -47.61 1.16 -58.23
CA LYS A 206 -48.49 2.29 -58.57
C LYS A 206 -48.60 2.60 -60.07
N ARG A 207 -47.73 2.04 -60.92
CA ARG A 207 -47.81 2.21 -62.38
C ARG A 207 -48.81 1.27 -63.06
N ILE A 208 -49.24 0.21 -62.39
CA ILE A 208 -50.25 -0.71 -62.92
C ILE A 208 -51.64 -0.02 -62.81
N PRO A 209 -52.47 0.01 -63.88
CA PRO A 209 -53.75 0.69 -63.85
C PRO A 209 -54.69 0.16 -62.77
N SER A 210 -55.10 1.01 -61.83
CA SER A 210 -55.94 0.64 -60.67
C SER A 210 -57.38 0.23 -61.02
N LYS A 211 -57.84 0.52 -62.25
CA LYS A 211 -59.14 0.09 -62.79
C LYS A 211 -59.09 -1.25 -63.54
N SER A 212 -57.90 -1.80 -63.81
CA SER A 212 -57.76 -3.11 -64.45
C SER A 212 -58.14 -4.25 -63.51
N VAL A 213 -58.44 -5.43 -64.06
CA VAL A 213 -58.73 -6.65 -63.28
C VAL A 213 -57.67 -6.98 -62.22
N ALA A 214 -56.39 -6.71 -62.52
CA ALA A 214 -55.28 -6.93 -61.60
C ALA A 214 -55.25 -5.97 -60.41
N GLY A 215 -56.06 -4.90 -60.40
CA GLY A 215 -56.05 -3.87 -59.36
C GLY A 215 -56.23 -4.41 -57.93
N ALA A 216 -57.04 -5.46 -57.75
CA ALA A 216 -57.21 -6.14 -56.47
C ALA A 216 -55.92 -6.86 -55.99
N ILE A 217 -55.20 -7.50 -56.92
CA ILE A 217 -53.93 -8.20 -56.65
C ILE A 217 -52.85 -7.19 -56.25
N VAL A 218 -52.75 -6.08 -56.98
CA VAL A 218 -51.82 -4.97 -56.69
C VAL A 218 -52.07 -4.40 -55.30
N GLN A 219 -53.33 -4.09 -54.97
CA GLN A 219 -53.69 -3.57 -53.64
C GLN A 219 -53.39 -4.58 -52.52
N LYS A 220 -53.61 -5.88 -52.75
CA LYS A 220 -53.28 -6.95 -51.78
C LYS A 220 -51.76 -7.04 -51.53
N ARG A 221 -50.93 -6.99 -52.59
CA ARG A 221 -49.46 -7.03 -52.50
C ARG A 221 -48.90 -5.77 -51.83
N VAL A 222 -49.38 -4.58 -52.20
CA VAL A 222 -48.96 -3.30 -51.59
C VAL A 222 -49.29 -3.26 -50.10
N LYS A 223 -50.49 -3.69 -49.70
CA LYS A 223 -50.87 -3.77 -48.27
C LYS A 223 -50.02 -4.80 -47.49
N ARG A 224 -49.61 -5.91 -48.12
CA ARG A 224 -48.65 -6.86 -47.52
C ARG A 224 -47.31 -6.16 -47.25
N TRP A 225 -46.70 -5.52 -48.25
CA TRP A 225 -45.42 -4.80 -48.07
C TRP A 225 -45.50 -3.73 -46.99
N GLN A 226 -46.55 -2.88 -46.99
CA GLN A 226 -46.76 -1.85 -45.96
C GLN A 226 -46.84 -2.44 -44.55
N LYS A 227 -47.57 -3.55 -44.37
CA LYS A 227 -47.71 -4.22 -43.06
C LYS A 227 -46.40 -4.84 -42.58
N ILE A 228 -45.62 -5.45 -43.48
CA ILE A 228 -44.31 -6.04 -43.14
C ILE A 228 -43.31 -4.93 -42.79
N TRP A 229 -43.24 -3.87 -43.60
CA TRP A 229 -42.32 -2.76 -43.41
C TRP A 229 -42.56 -2.02 -42.08
N SER A 230 -43.81 -1.62 -41.81
CA SER A 230 -44.18 -0.95 -40.56
C SER A 230 -43.96 -1.84 -39.33
N ARG A 231 -44.14 -3.17 -39.44
CA ARG A 231 -43.78 -4.12 -38.37
C ARG A 231 -42.27 -4.14 -38.12
N ALA A 232 -41.45 -4.09 -39.18
CA ALA A 232 -40.00 -4.10 -39.07
C ALA A 232 -39.46 -2.80 -38.45
N GLU A 233 -39.98 -1.65 -38.89
CA GLU A 233 -39.68 -0.34 -38.30
C GLU A 233 -40.03 -0.31 -36.81
N GLY A 234 -41.25 -0.73 -36.43
CA GLY A 234 -41.67 -0.76 -35.03
C GLY A 234 -40.84 -1.71 -34.13
N VAL A 235 -40.29 -2.79 -34.68
CA VAL A 235 -39.33 -3.67 -33.97
C VAL A 235 -37.96 -2.99 -33.83
N TYR A 236 -37.47 -2.34 -34.88
CA TYR A 236 -36.19 -1.61 -34.86
C TYR A 236 -36.23 -0.44 -33.86
N GLU A 237 -37.33 0.31 -33.83
CA GLU A 237 -37.57 1.38 -32.85
C GLU A 237 -37.63 0.86 -31.40
N GLN A 238 -38.28 -0.29 -31.17
CA GLN A 238 -38.31 -0.93 -29.85
C GLN A 238 -36.92 -1.34 -29.39
N ALA A 239 -36.09 -1.90 -30.28
CA ALA A 239 -34.70 -2.22 -29.96
C ALA A 239 -33.85 -0.97 -29.70
N GLU A 240 -34.00 0.10 -30.50
CA GLU A 240 -33.34 1.39 -30.24
C GLU A 240 -33.78 2.04 -28.92
N LYS A 241 -35.06 1.89 -28.54
CA LYS A 241 -35.54 2.35 -27.24
C LYS A 241 -34.88 1.61 -26.09
N GLN A 242 -34.66 0.30 -26.21
CA GLN A 242 -33.93 -0.48 -25.20
C GLN A 242 -32.42 -0.14 -25.18
N LEU A 243 -31.81 0.17 -26.34
CA LEU A 243 -30.43 0.67 -26.42
C LEU A 243 -30.25 1.99 -25.65
N ARG A 244 -31.17 2.94 -25.80
CA ARG A 244 -31.17 4.23 -25.07
C ARG A 244 -31.48 4.12 -23.58
N LEU A 245 -31.84 2.92 -23.11
CA LEU A 245 -32.08 2.59 -21.69
C LEU A 245 -31.01 1.62 -21.16
N SER A 246 -29.90 1.43 -21.88
CA SER A 246 -28.79 0.51 -21.56
C SER A 246 -29.23 -0.96 -21.33
N ASN A 247 -30.41 -1.33 -21.84
CA ASN A 247 -31.04 -2.65 -21.67
C ASN A 247 -30.56 -3.64 -22.75
N TRP A 248 -29.25 -3.88 -22.85
CA TRP A 248 -28.60 -4.65 -23.93
C TRP A 248 -29.28 -6.00 -24.23
N ASN A 249 -29.69 -6.75 -23.19
CA ASN A 249 -30.35 -8.05 -23.33
C ASN A 249 -31.78 -7.96 -23.93
N LEU A 250 -32.50 -6.87 -23.67
CA LEU A 250 -33.81 -6.63 -24.28
C LEU A 250 -33.64 -6.07 -25.69
N ALA A 251 -32.69 -5.17 -25.91
CA ALA A 251 -32.35 -4.67 -27.25
C ALA A 251 -31.99 -5.81 -28.21
N PHE A 252 -31.18 -6.78 -27.78
CA PHE A 252 -30.87 -7.97 -28.57
C PHE A 252 -32.09 -8.88 -28.81
N ARG A 253 -32.93 -9.10 -27.80
CA ARG A 253 -34.18 -9.86 -27.94
C ARG A 253 -35.13 -9.23 -28.95
N GLU A 254 -35.24 -7.91 -28.98
CA GLU A 254 -36.02 -7.18 -29.97
C GLU A 254 -35.34 -7.19 -31.35
N ALA A 255 -34.02 -7.02 -31.43
CA ALA A 255 -33.28 -7.12 -32.69
C ALA A 255 -33.50 -8.47 -33.39
N VAL A 256 -33.45 -9.58 -32.64
CA VAL A 256 -33.73 -10.93 -33.18
C VAL A 256 -35.15 -11.05 -33.76
N ARG A 257 -36.13 -10.22 -33.37
CA ARG A 257 -37.45 -10.23 -34.02
C ARG A 257 -37.42 -9.75 -35.47
N LEU A 258 -36.38 -9.05 -35.91
CA LEU A 258 -36.20 -8.67 -37.32
C LEU A 258 -35.94 -9.87 -38.24
N THR A 259 -35.32 -10.96 -37.73
CA THR A 259 -35.05 -12.15 -38.56
C THR A 259 -36.31 -12.97 -38.87
N TYR A 260 -37.42 -12.70 -38.17
CA TYR A 260 -38.76 -13.25 -38.43
C TYR A 260 -39.69 -12.28 -39.17
N VAL A 261 -39.12 -11.32 -39.89
CA VAL A 261 -39.82 -10.43 -40.83
C VAL A 261 -39.66 -10.99 -42.24
N ASP A 262 -40.75 -11.02 -43.02
CA ASP A 262 -40.79 -11.37 -44.46
C ASP A 262 -40.04 -10.35 -45.37
N ASN A 263 -38.86 -9.89 -44.98
CA ASN A 263 -38.06 -8.92 -45.74
C ASN A 263 -36.54 -9.12 -45.52
N ASP A 264 -35.82 -9.51 -46.58
CA ASP A 264 -34.38 -9.82 -46.53
C ASP A 264 -33.53 -8.67 -45.98
N TYR A 265 -33.77 -7.43 -46.42
CA TYR A 265 -33.05 -6.25 -45.95
C TYR A 265 -33.23 -5.99 -44.45
N TRP A 266 -34.44 -6.19 -43.93
CA TRP A 266 -34.69 -6.07 -42.49
C TRP A 266 -34.09 -7.23 -41.70
N ALA A 267 -34.26 -8.47 -42.18
CA ALA A 267 -33.78 -9.69 -41.54
C ALA A 267 -32.25 -9.85 -41.56
N THR A 268 -31.55 -9.21 -42.51
CA THR A 268 -30.08 -9.29 -42.65
C THR A 268 -29.39 -7.95 -42.38
N ALA A 269 -29.47 -6.99 -43.30
CA ALA A 269 -28.69 -5.75 -43.24
C ALA A 269 -29.02 -4.88 -42.02
N LYS A 270 -30.32 -4.70 -41.70
CA LYS A 270 -30.74 -3.93 -40.52
C LYS A 270 -30.54 -4.68 -39.21
N TYR A 271 -30.77 -5.99 -39.19
CA TYR A 271 -30.45 -6.85 -38.04
C TYR A 271 -28.95 -6.78 -37.68
N ASN A 272 -28.06 -6.88 -38.67
CA ASN A 272 -26.62 -6.77 -38.47
C ASN A 272 -26.24 -5.37 -37.96
N GLN A 273 -26.70 -4.29 -38.63
CA GLN A 273 -26.45 -2.90 -38.19
C GLN A 273 -26.90 -2.65 -36.74
N LEU A 274 -28.01 -3.26 -36.33
CA LEU A 274 -28.54 -3.15 -34.97
C LEU A 274 -27.73 -4.00 -33.97
N THR A 275 -27.29 -5.19 -34.37
CA THR A 275 -26.42 -6.07 -33.57
C THR A 275 -25.05 -5.44 -33.33
N ASP A 276 -24.46 -4.77 -34.33
CA ASP A 276 -23.21 -4.03 -34.19
C ASP A 276 -23.34 -2.86 -33.21
N LYS A 277 -24.46 -2.10 -33.27
CA LYS A 277 -24.81 -1.07 -32.27
C LYS A 277 -24.92 -1.66 -30.85
N ILE A 278 -25.59 -2.81 -30.70
CA ILE A 278 -25.73 -3.51 -29.41
C ILE A 278 -24.36 -3.94 -28.87
N LYS A 279 -23.49 -4.48 -29.73
CA LYS A 279 -22.14 -4.90 -29.37
C LYS A 279 -21.30 -3.72 -28.90
N MET A 280 -21.23 -2.64 -29.70
CA MET A 280 -20.48 -1.42 -29.38
C MET A 280 -20.96 -0.81 -28.06
N GLY A 281 -22.28 -0.64 -27.89
CA GLY A 281 -22.85 -0.10 -26.66
C GLY A 281 -22.56 -0.96 -25.42
N ARG A 282 -22.59 -2.28 -25.54
CA ARG A 282 -22.20 -3.20 -24.46
C ARG A 282 -20.70 -3.11 -24.12
N GLU A 283 -19.83 -3.00 -25.13
CA GLU A 283 -18.38 -2.86 -24.94
C GLU A 283 -18.05 -1.53 -24.26
N ASP A 284 -18.70 -0.43 -24.64
CA ASP A 284 -18.55 0.88 -23.99
C ASP A 284 -19.16 0.93 -22.59
N SER A 285 -20.33 0.33 -22.37
CA SER A 285 -20.93 0.14 -21.04
C SER A 285 -19.94 -0.58 -20.11
N ALA A 286 -19.26 -1.62 -20.59
CA ALA A 286 -18.25 -2.35 -19.81
C ALA A 286 -16.92 -1.60 -19.60
N LYS A 287 -16.65 -0.50 -20.33
CA LYS A 287 -15.62 0.49 -19.96
C LYS A 287 -16.15 1.42 -18.89
N LEU A 288 -17.40 1.89 -19.04
CA LEU A 288 -18.05 2.84 -18.15
C LEU A 288 -18.27 2.26 -16.74
N ASP A 289 -18.65 0.99 -16.62
CA ASP A 289 -18.77 0.27 -15.34
C ASP A 289 -17.44 0.33 -14.55
N LYS A 290 -16.32 0.05 -15.21
CA LYS A 290 -14.97 0.12 -14.62
C LYS A 290 -14.59 1.55 -14.25
N ALA A 291 -15.02 2.53 -15.03
CA ALA A 291 -14.84 3.94 -14.69
C ALA A 291 -15.69 4.34 -13.46
N TYR A 292 -16.90 3.83 -13.30
CA TYR A 292 -17.70 4.01 -12.08
C TYR A 292 -17.07 3.32 -10.86
N GLU A 293 -16.50 2.12 -10.99
CA GLU A 293 -15.75 1.46 -9.90
C GLU A 293 -14.56 2.30 -9.44
N LEU A 294 -13.79 2.83 -10.39
CA LEU A 294 -12.62 3.66 -10.13
C LEU A 294 -12.99 5.02 -9.49
N SER A 295 -14.04 5.70 -9.99
CA SER A 295 -14.48 7.03 -9.50
C SER A 295 -15.19 7.02 -8.15
N ARG A 296 -15.58 5.83 -7.65
CA ARG A 296 -16.12 5.65 -6.29
C ARG A 296 -15.04 5.68 -5.20
N SER A 297 -13.76 5.55 -5.56
CA SER A 297 -12.66 5.59 -4.59
C SER A 297 -12.19 7.03 -4.32
N GLY A 298 -11.83 7.33 -3.07
CA GLY A 298 -11.25 8.62 -2.67
C GLY A 298 -9.77 8.80 -3.04
N ASN A 299 -9.27 8.10 -4.06
CA ASN A 299 -7.88 8.14 -4.48
C ASN A 299 -7.74 8.88 -5.82
N ILE A 300 -6.89 9.92 -5.84
CA ILE A 300 -6.71 10.84 -6.96
C ILE A 300 -6.38 10.09 -8.26
N GLU A 301 -5.41 9.17 -8.25
CA GLU A 301 -5.04 8.41 -9.45
C GLU A 301 -6.20 7.57 -9.99
N LYS A 302 -6.99 6.94 -9.12
CA LYS A 302 -8.12 6.11 -9.54
C LYS A 302 -9.23 6.96 -10.15
N ILE A 303 -9.53 8.14 -9.59
CA ILE A 303 -10.50 9.06 -10.18
C ILE A 303 -10.00 9.58 -11.55
N LEU A 304 -8.70 9.84 -11.70
CA LEU A 304 -8.10 10.20 -12.99
C LEU A 304 -8.18 9.06 -14.01
N LYS A 305 -7.88 7.81 -13.61
CA LYS A 305 -8.03 6.60 -14.44
C LYS A 305 -9.50 6.32 -14.81
N ALA A 306 -10.46 6.75 -13.99
CA ALA A 306 -11.88 6.73 -14.34
C ALA A 306 -12.21 7.73 -15.47
N ILE A 307 -11.71 8.97 -15.36
CA ILE A 307 -11.88 10.02 -16.39
C ILE A 307 -11.24 9.58 -17.71
N GLU A 308 -10.06 8.97 -17.66
CA GLU A 308 -9.38 8.37 -18.81
C GLU A 308 -10.26 7.30 -19.48
N LYS A 309 -10.79 6.33 -18.72
CA LYS A 309 -11.65 5.27 -19.25
C LYS A 309 -12.99 5.75 -19.77
N ALA A 310 -13.56 6.81 -19.19
CA ALA A 310 -14.77 7.45 -19.71
C ALA A 310 -14.52 8.22 -21.01
N LYS A 311 -13.32 8.79 -21.22
CA LYS A 311 -12.92 9.44 -22.48
C LYS A 311 -12.74 8.47 -23.65
N GLU A 312 -12.65 7.16 -23.42
CA GLU A 312 -12.61 6.12 -24.47
C GLU A 312 -13.98 5.83 -25.12
N ILE A 313 -15.04 6.52 -24.68
CA ILE A 313 -16.41 6.37 -25.18
C ILE A 313 -16.71 7.56 -26.09
N THR A 314 -17.09 7.29 -27.34
CA THR A 314 -17.28 8.31 -28.38
C THR A 314 -18.75 8.72 -28.54
N GLU A 315 -19.01 9.85 -29.20
CA GLU A 315 -20.36 10.39 -29.46
C GLU A 315 -21.29 9.43 -30.24
N GLN A 316 -20.73 8.42 -30.91
CA GLN A 316 -21.51 7.38 -31.61
C GLN A 316 -22.13 6.35 -30.66
N SER A 317 -21.69 6.33 -29.39
CA SER A 317 -22.12 5.38 -28.38
C SER A 317 -23.33 5.88 -27.59
N TYR A 318 -24.31 5.01 -27.36
CA TYR A 318 -25.48 5.33 -26.52
C TYR A 318 -25.07 5.67 -25.06
N ALA A 319 -23.92 5.18 -24.59
CA ALA A 319 -23.36 5.47 -23.27
C ALA A 319 -22.62 6.82 -23.16
N TYR A 320 -22.46 7.58 -24.26
CA TYR A 320 -21.64 8.80 -24.27
C TYR A 320 -22.08 9.86 -23.25
N LYS A 321 -23.40 10.04 -23.08
CA LYS A 321 -23.91 11.01 -22.10
C LYS A 321 -23.51 10.63 -20.68
N GLU A 322 -23.71 9.38 -20.31
CA GLU A 322 -23.38 8.83 -18.98
C GLU A 322 -21.86 8.93 -18.72
N ALA A 323 -21.03 8.75 -19.75
CA ALA A 323 -19.59 9.00 -19.69
C ALA A 323 -19.24 10.47 -19.44
N GLN A 324 -19.90 11.43 -20.09
CA GLN A 324 -19.68 12.87 -19.84
C GLN A 324 -20.15 13.30 -18.44
N ASP A 325 -21.30 12.80 -17.99
CA ASP A 325 -21.79 13.03 -16.63
C ASP A 325 -20.81 12.45 -15.58
N LEU A 326 -20.27 11.24 -15.81
CA LEU A 326 -19.22 10.66 -14.96
C LEU A 326 -17.91 11.47 -14.97
N ILE A 327 -17.46 11.97 -16.13
CA ILE A 327 -16.25 12.81 -16.22
C ILE A 327 -16.44 14.09 -15.39
N LYS A 328 -17.61 14.73 -15.51
CA LYS A 328 -17.97 15.94 -14.76
C LYS A 328 -17.98 15.69 -13.25
N ASP A 329 -18.65 14.64 -12.78
CA ASP A 329 -18.74 14.32 -11.35
C ASP A 329 -17.39 13.88 -10.77
N SER A 330 -16.58 13.16 -11.55
CA SER A 330 -15.20 12.81 -11.18
C SER A 330 -14.32 14.07 -11.10
N GLY A 331 -14.51 15.03 -12.00
CA GLY A 331 -13.86 16.33 -11.95
C GLY A 331 -14.23 17.14 -10.70
N ASN A 332 -15.52 17.19 -10.36
CA ASN A 332 -16.01 17.88 -9.15
C ASN A 332 -15.40 17.28 -7.86
N LYS A 333 -15.29 15.95 -7.77
CA LYS A 333 -14.60 15.27 -6.65
C LYS A 333 -13.12 15.63 -6.56
N LEU A 334 -12.42 15.71 -7.69
CA LEU A 334 -11.00 16.13 -7.71
C LEU A 334 -10.84 17.58 -7.23
N VAL A 335 -11.75 18.47 -7.61
CA VAL A 335 -11.80 19.86 -7.11
C VAL A 335 -12.03 19.92 -5.60
N GLU A 336 -12.96 19.12 -5.06
CA GLU A 336 -13.21 19.03 -3.62
C GLU A 336 -11.97 18.54 -2.87
N ILE A 337 -11.32 17.48 -3.38
CA ILE A 337 -10.05 16.98 -2.82
C ILE A 337 -8.98 18.08 -2.87
N ALA A 338 -8.83 18.81 -3.97
CA ALA A 338 -7.84 19.89 -4.10
C ALA A 338 -8.10 21.04 -3.10
N GLN A 339 -9.36 21.43 -2.88
CA GLN A 339 -9.72 22.44 -1.86
C GLN A 339 -9.38 21.95 -0.44
N ASN A 340 -9.63 20.68 -0.14
CA ASN A 340 -9.24 20.07 1.14
C ASN A 340 -7.70 19.94 1.30
N LYS A 341 -6.93 19.84 0.20
CA LYS A 341 -5.46 19.86 0.20
C LYS A 341 -4.90 21.28 0.36
N LEU A 342 -5.55 22.30 -0.19
CA LEU A 342 -5.25 23.72 0.08
C LEU A 342 -5.39 24.04 1.59
N GLU A 343 -6.44 23.54 2.27
CA GLU A 343 -6.59 23.71 3.72
C GLU A 343 -5.45 23.07 4.53
N GLN A 344 -4.99 21.89 4.09
CA GLN A 344 -3.87 21.17 4.69
C GLN A 344 -2.50 21.78 4.35
N GLY A 345 -2.46 22.83 3.51
CA GLY A 345 -1.24 23.48 3.04
C GLY A 345 -0.42 22.66 2.03
N LYS A 346 -0.98 21.58 1.48
CA LYS A 346 -0.23 20.59 0.67
C LYS A 346 -0.18 21.01 -0.81
N TRP A 347 0.55 22.09 -1.07
CA TRP A 347 0.65 22.72 -2.39
C TRP A 347 1.01 21.75 -3.53
N SER A 348 1.91 20.79 -3.28
CA SER A 348 2.36 19.83 -4.29
C SER A 348 1.25 18.85 -4.71
N GLU A 349 0.43 18.37 -3.77
CA GLU A 349 -0.76 17.57 -4.09
C GLU A 349 -1.82 18.39 -4.84
N VAL A 350 -1.93 19.70 -4.55
CA VAL A 350 -2.87 20.59 -5.25
C VAL A 350 -2.44 20.82 -6.70
N LEU A 351 -1.14 21.06 -6.96
CA LEU A 351 -0.59 21.20 -8.31
C LEU A 351 -0.80 19.91 -9.13
N ASP A 352 -0.55 18.74 -8.54
CA ASP A 352 -0.73 17.45 -9.23
C ASP A 352 -2.18 17.24 -9.70
N ILE A 353 -3.16 17.57 -8.85
CA ILE A 353 -4.58 17.54 -9.22
C ILE A 353 -4.88 18.60 -10.29
N ALA A 354 -4.42 19.84 -10.10
CA ALA A 354 -4.75 20.96 -11.00
C ALA A 354 -4.22 20.74 -12.41
N TYR A 355 -2.97 20.28 -12.58
CA TYR A 355 -2.41 19.99 -13.91
C TYR A 355 -3.16 18.86 -14.62
N LYS A 356 -3.55 17.79 -13.89
CA LYS A 356 -4.26 16.62 -14.44
C LYS A 356 -5.77 16.82 -14.57
N LEU A 357 -6.32 17.93 -14.08
CA LEU A 357 -7.75 18.25 -14.15
C LEU A 357 -8.23 18.38 -15.61
N PRO A 358 -9.32 17.69 -16.01
CA PRO A 358 -9.75 17.65 -17.41
C PRO A 358 -10.45 18.95 -17.85
N GLU A 359 -10.14 19.39 -19.07
CA GLU A 359 -10.67 20.61 -19.72
C GLU A 359 -12.20 20.61 -19.90
N THR A 360 -12.85 19.46 -19.75
CA THR A 360 -14.32 19.33 -19.77
C THR A 360 -15.00 19.94 -18.54
N ILE A 361 -14.25 20.23 -17.46
CA ILE A 361 -14.74 21.10 -16.39
C ILE A 361 -14.74 22.53 -16.93
N LYS A 362 -15.93 23.06 -17.24
CA LYS A 362 -16.15 24.39 -17.85
C LYS A 362 -15.92 25.57 -16.89
N VAL A 363 -14.79 25.55 -16.18
CA VAL A 363 -14.31 26.62 -15.29
C VAL A 363 -12.77 26.67 -15.42
N PRO A 364 -12.20 27.13 -16.54
CA PRO A 364 -10.75 27.23 -16.70
C PRO A 364 -10.08 28.10 -15.62
N GLU A 365 -10.83 29.07 -15.08
CA GLU A 365 -10.44 29.89 -13.92
C GLU A 365 -10.09 29.03 -12.72
N LEU A 366 -10.84 27.96 -12.44
CA LEU A 366 -10.64 27.08 -11.29
C LEU A 366 -9.30 26.32 -11.34
N LYS A 367 -8.80 26.01 -12.55
CA LYS A 367 -7.47 25.40 -12.71
C LYS A 367 -6.36 26.41 -12.43
N SER A 368 -6.52 27.66 -12.87
CA SER A 368 -5.64 28.78 -12.49
C SER A 368 -5.68 28.99 -10.97
N ASP A 369 -6.87 29.18 -10.38
CA ASP A 369 -7.07 29.40 -8.94
C ASP A 369 -6.32 28.36 -8.07
N LEU A 370 -6.42 27.07 -8.42
CA LEU A 370 -5.72 26.00 -7.71
C LEU A 370 -4.19 26.12 -7.82
N ILE A 371 -3.67 26.46 -9.00
CA ILE A 371 -2.23 26.65 -9.24
C ILE A 371 -1.71 27.90 -8.52
N ASP A 372 -2.43 29.02 -8.63
CA ASP A 372 -2.09 30.30 -8.03
C ASP A 372 -2.06 30.22 -6.49
N LEU A 373 -3.06 29.57 -5.88
CA LEU A 373 -3.11 29.34 -4.44
C LEU A 373 -2.10 28.29 -3.96
N ALA A 374 -1.76 27.30 -4.79
CA ALA A 374 -0.69 26.34 -4.47
C ALA A 374 0.70 27.01 -4.51
N HIS A 375 0.99 27.85 -5.50
CA HIS A 375 2.23 28.63 -5.53
C HIS A 375 2.32 29.61 -4.35
N ALA A 376 1.21 30.23 -3.93
CA ALA A 376 1.19 31.05 -2.72
C ALA A 376 1.48 30.22 -1.45
N LEU A 377 0.89 29.02 -1.32
CA LEU A 377 1.20 28.10 -0.22
C LEU A 377 2.65 27.60 -0.21
N SER A 378 3.26 27.40 -1.38
CA SER A 378 4.67 27.01 -1.50
C SER A 378 5.62 28.11 -1.00
N ARG A 379 5.31 29.39 -1.23
CA ARG A 379 6.05 30.51 -0.60
C ARG A 379 5.88 30.49 0.92
N ALA A 380 4.65 30.37 1.39
CA ALA A 380 4.33 30.34 2.83
C ALA A 380 4.94 29.16 3.62
N GLU A 381 5.57 28.18 2.97
CA GLU A 381 6.10 26.97 3.63
C GLU A 381 7.30 27.26 4.55
N SER A 382 8.14 28.25 4.23
CA SER A 382 9.26 28.65 5.10
C SER A 382 8.79 29.25 6.44
N GLY A 383 7.63 29.91 6.44
CA GLY A 383 7.09 30.62 7.58
C GLY A 383 7.77 31.94 7.95
N THR A 384 8.66 32.49 7.10
CA THR A 384 9.25 33.82 7.37
C THR A 384 8.20 34.92 7.18
N THR A 385 8.40 36.07 7.83
CA THR A 385 7.58 37.27 7.62
C THR A 385 7.52 37.67 6.13
N TRP A 386 8.67 37.71 5.45
CA TRP A 386 8.78 38.01 4.02
C TRP A 386 8.00 37.03 3.13
N ASP A 387 8.21 35.73 3.29
CA ASP A 387 7.60 34.73 2.39
C ASP A 387 6.08 34.59 2.62
N LEU A 388 5.61 34.85 3.85
CA LEU A 388 4.19 34.99 4.16
C LEU A 388 3.59 36.24 3.52
N GLU A 389 4.31 37.37 3.49
CA GLU A 389 3.88 38.58 2.76
C GLU A 389 3.84 38.35 1.24
N GLU A 390 4.82 37.66 0.65
CA GLU A 390 4.77 37.25 -0.76
C GLU A 390 3.61 36.28 -1.07
N ALA A 391 3.30 35.37 -0.15
CA ALA A 391 2.15 34.47 -0.27
C ALA A 391 0.82 35.23 -0.24
N ILE A 392 0.68 36.18 0.69
CA ILE A 392 -0.47 37.10 0.77
C ILE A 392 -0.60 37.90 -0.54
N ALA A 393 0.46 38.56 -0.99
CA ALA A 393 0.48 39.35 -2.22
C ALA A 393 0.23 38.51 -3.49
N SER A 394 0.56 37.21 -3.46
CA SER A 394 0.23 36.27 -4.54
C SER A 394 -1.25 35.90 -4.53
N ALA A 395 -1.83 35.54 -3.37
CA ALA A 395 -3.24 35.21 -3.26
C ALA A 395 -4.18 36.42 -3.44
N GLN A 396 -3.72 37.64 -3.15
CA GLN A 396 -4.48 38.88 -3.39
C GLN A 396 -4.74 39.19 -4.87
N LYS A 397 -4.01 38.56 -5.81
CA LYS A 397 -4.25 38.69 -7.26
C LYS A 397 -5.53 37.98 -7.71
N LEU A 398 -6.10 37.14 -6.85
CA LEU A 398 -7.35 36.43 -7.10
C LEU A 398 -8.54 37.40 -6.95
N GLY A 399 -9.20 37.73 -8.05
CA GLY A 399 -10.35 38.65 -8.07
C GLY A 399 -11.62 38.09 -7.43
N SER A 400 -12.56 38.95 -7.05
CA SER A 400 -13.81 38.61 -6.32
C SER A 400 -14.66 37.54 -7.01
N GLU A 401 -14.75 37.61 -8.34
CA GLU A 401 -15.59 36.71 -9.15
C GLU A 401 -14.98 35.31 -9.37
N ARG A 402 -13.76 35.06 -8.84
CA ARG A 402 -13.03 33.81 -9.09
C ARG A 402 -13.51 32.68 -8.17
N PRO A 403 -13.68 31.44 -8.67
CA PRO A 403 -14.24 30.31 -7.92
C PRO A 403 -13.68 30.10 -6.51
N LEU A 404 -12.37 30.28 -6.30
CA LEU A 404 -11.71 30.08 -5.02
C LEU A 404 -11.38 31.38 -4.28
N TYR A 405 -11.95 32.53 -4.66
CA TYR A 405 -11.70 33.82 -3.99
C TYR A 405 -11.85 33.74 -2.46
N LYS A 406 -12.97 33.16 -1.99
CA LYS A 406 -13.23 32.92 -0.56
C LYS A 406 -12.16 32.04 0.11
N LYS A 407 -11.55 31.11 -0.64
CA LYS A 407 -10.45 30.25 -0.17
C LYS A 407 -9.15 31.03 -0.05
N GLY A 408 -8.83 31.87 -1.03
CA GLY A 408 -7.71 32.82 -0.98
C GLY A 408 -7.81 33.76 0.21
N GLN A 409 -8.99 34.38 0.43
CA GLN A 409 -9.21 35.27 1.58
C GLN A 409 -9.08 34.55 2.94
N GLN A 410 -9.45 33.27 3.04
CA GLN A 410 -9.20 32.46 4.25
C GLN A 410 -7.70 32.21 4.49
N LEU A 411 -6.92 31.96 3.44
CA LEU A 411 -5.46 31.80 3.55
C LEU A 411 -4.78 33.12 3.92
N ILE A 412 -5.14 34.24 3.26
CA ILE A 412 -4.67 35.59 3.63
C ILE A 412 -4.98 35.90 5.10
N SER A 413 -6.21 35.65 5.55
CA SER A 413 -6.64 35.85 6.95
C SER A 413 -5.99 34.89 7.95
N ARG A 414 -5.29 33.84 7.50
CA ARG A 414 -4.38 33.03 8.32
C ARG A 414 -3.00 33.67 8.33
N TRP A 415 -2.39 33.85 7.16
CA TRP A 415 -1.02 34.32 7.02
C TRP A 415 -0.80 35.68 7.67
N GLN A 416 -1.75 36.62 7.60
CA GLN A 416 -1.65 37.92 8.28
C GLN A 416 -1.46 37.80 9.79
N ARG A 417 -2.11 36.82 10.44
CA ARG A 417 -1.91 36.51 11.87
C ARG A 417 -0.64 35.70 12.12
N GLU A 418 -0.17 34.96 11.14
CA GLU A 418 1.10 34.24 11.21
C GLU A 418 2.28 35.23 11.12
N VAL A 419 2.22 36.26 10.27
CA VAL A 419 3.21 37.37 10.20
C VAL A 419 3.33 38.11 11.54
N GLU A 420 2.21 38.48 12.18
CA GLU A 420 2.25 39.17 13.48
C GLU A 420 2.95 38.32 14.56
N ASP A 421 2.59 37.04 14.66
CA ASP A 421 3.10 36.15 15.70
C ASP A 421 4.53 35.64 15.40
N VAL A 422 4.96 35.55 14.13
CA VAL A 422 6.38 35.34 13.76
C VAL A 422 7.21 36.57 14.14
N ALA A 423 6.73 37.79 13.88
CA ALA A 423 7.42 39.00 14.30
C ALA A 423 7.53 39.13 15.83
N ARG A 424 6.60 38.53 16.61
CA ARG A 424 6.72 38.39 18.07
C ARG A 424 7.85 37.45 18.47
N LEU A 425 7.96 36.28 17.83
CA LEU A 425 9.06 35.34 18.05
C LEU A 425 10.42 35.99 17.72
N GLU A 426 10.53 36.72 16.61
CA GLU A 426 11.76 37.43 16.21
C GLU A 426 12.17 38.52 17.22
N ARG A 427 11.22 39.32 17.75
CA ARG A 427 11.50 40.27 18.83
C ARG A 427 11.92 39.57 20.12
N ALA A 428 11.27 38.48 20.49
CA ALA A 428 11.59 37.72 21.69
C ALA A 428 12.97 37.06 21.62
N ARG A 429 13.35 36.48 20.47
CA ARG A 429 14.71 35.99 20.17
C ARG A 429 15.74 37.11 20.32
N THR A 430 15.40 38.32 19.88
CA THR A 430 16.24 39.51 20.06
C THR A 430 16.45 39.85 21.55
N TYR A 431 15.38 39.83 22.37
CA TYR A 431 15.53 39.99 23.83
C TYR A 431 16.34 38.86 24.47
N ALA A 432 16.15 37.61 24.05
CA ALA A 432 16.89 36.46 24.55
C ALA A 432 18.39 36.46 24.18
N THR A 433 18.82 37.29 23.22
CA THR A 433 20.20 37.30 22.68
C THR A 433 21.26 37.66 23.74
N SER A 434 20.91 38.42 24.78
CA SER A 434 21.84 38.77 25.86
C SER A 434 22.11 37.60 26.83
N GLY A 435 21.24 36.58 26.85
CA GLY A 435 21.24 35.53 27.86
C GLY A 435 20.93 35.99 29.30
N LEU A 436 20.58 37.28 29.51
CA LEU A 436 20.30 37.81 30.84
C LEU A 436 18.92 37.36 31.32
N ALA A 437 18.81 37.01 32.61
CA ALA A 437 17.54 36.57 33.19
C ALA A 437 16.44 37.65 33.17
N SER A 438 16.79 38.94 33.09
CA SER A 438 15.83 40.03 32.82
C SER A 438 15.21 39.87 31.43
N ASP A 439 16.06 39.73 30.41
CA ASP A 439 15.68 39.88 29.01
C ASP A 439 15.05 38.59 28.49
N LEU A 440 15.49 37.43 29.01
CA LEU A 440 14.81 36.14 28.85
C LEU A 440 13.37 36.17 29.41
N ARG A 441 13.08 36.95 30.47
CA ARG A 441 11.69 37.13 30.96
C ARG A 441 10.88 38.05 30.04
N LEU A 442 11.50 39.05 29.42
CA LEU A 442 10.86 39.86 28.36
C LEU A 442 10.56 39.02 27.12
N ALA A 443 11.48 38.13 26.73
CA ALA A 443 11.29 37.17 25.65
C ALA A 443 10.08 36.25 25.91
N VAL A 444 10.02 35.64 27.11
CA VAL A 444 8.85 34.84 27.54
C VAL A 444 7.56 35.67 27.48
N ALA A 445 7.55 36.89 28.02
CA ALA A 445 6.35 37.74 28.06
C ALA A 445 5.87 38.21 26.66
N GLU A 446 6.77 38.36 25.68
CA GLU A 446 6.40 38.66 24.29
C GLU A 446 5.77 37.45 23.59
N VAL A 447 6.32 36.25 23.83
CA VAL A 447 5.83 34.99 23.22
C VAL A 447 4.58 34.45 23.90
N GLU A 448 4.34 34.74 25.18
CA GLU A 448 3.09 34.34 25.86
C GLU A 448 1.83 35.04 25.33
N GLN A 449 1.98 36.13 24.56
CA GLN A 449 0.88 36.78 23.85
C GLN A 449 0.35 35.94 22.67
N ILE A 450 1.14 34.99 22.13
CA ILE A 450 0.77 34.18 20.96
C ILE A 450 -0.39 33.22 21.30
N PRO A 451 -1.57 33.34 20.67
CA PRO A 451 -2.75 32.55 21.04
C PRO A 451 -2.62 31.05 20.77
N ARG A 452 -3.33 30.23 21.55
CA ARG A 452 -3.40 28.75 21.38
C ARG A 452 -3.88 28.27 20.01
N GLY A 453 -4.50 29.15 19.22
CA GLY A 453 -4.99 28.86 17.88
C GLY A 453 -4.09 29.36 16.73
N ASN A 454 -2.90 29.91 17.03
CA ASN A 454 -1.94 30.28 15.99
C ASN A 454 -1.10 29.04 15.59
N PRO A 455 -0.81 28.83 14.28
CA PRO A 455 0.13 27.80 13.82
C PRO A 455 1.49 27.76 14.56
N ARG A 456 2.01 28.93 14.96
CA ARG A 456 3.28 29.11 15.68
C ARG A 456 3.23 28.78 17.18
N TYR A 457 2.07 28.39 17.72
CA TYR A 457 1.93 28.18 19.17
C TYR A 457 2.84 27.07 19.76
N GLN A 458 3.23 26.06 18.97
CA GLN A 458 4.18 25.04 19.46
C GLN A 458 5.61 25.58 19.54
N GLU A 459 6.08 26.24 18.47
CA GLU A 459 7.37 26.96 18.40
C GLU A 459 7.50 27.95 19.58
N ALA A 460 6.44 28.73 19.82
CA ALA A 460 6.30 29.62 20.97
C ALA A 460 6.47 28.91 22.34
N ARG A 461 5.89 27.71 22.52
CA ARG A 461 5.94 26.97 23.79
C ARG A 461 7.25 26.22 24.00
N ASP A 462 7.93 25.81 22.93
CA ASP A 462 9.30 25.31 22.97
C ASP A 462 10.28 26.41 23.46
N GLU A 463 10.19 27.61 22.89
CA GLU A 463 11.05 28.75 23.30
C GLU A 463 10.78 29.20 24.74
N ILE A 464 9.50 29.35 25.14
CA ILE A 464 9.14 29.67 26.54
C ILE A 464 9.73 28.65 27.51
N ARG A 465 9.66 27.34 27.21
CA ARG A 465 10.24 26.28 28.05
C ARG A 465 11.75 26.47 28.18
N ASP A 466 12.43 26.71 27.08
CA ASP A 466 13.90 26.68 27.05
C ASP A 466 14.52 27.96 27.63
N TRP A 467 13.89 29.13 27.43
CA TRP A 467 14.25 30.36 28.18
C TRP A 467 13.90 30.25 29.67
N THR A 468 12.77 29.64 30.03
CA THR A 468 12.44 29.37 31.44
C THR A 468 13.48 28.46 32.09
N ARG A 469 13.99 27.45 31.37
CA ARG A 469 15.12 26.61 31.84
C ARG A 469 16.37 27.46 32.06
N GLN A 470 16.72 28.35 31.14
CA GLN A 470 17.88 29.24 31.28
C GLN A 470 17.75 30.20 32.47
N ILE A 471 16.60 30.85 32.65
CA ILE A 471 16.32 31.72 33.82
C ILE A 471 16.53 30.94 35.14
N GLN A 472 15.98 29.74 35.25
CA GLN A 472 16.18 28.89 36.43
C GLN A 472 17.65 28.53 36.64
N LEU A 473 18.39 28.17 35.59
CA LEU A 473 19.82 27.88 35.69
C LEU A 473 20.65 29.09 36.17
N ILE A 474 20.28 30.30 35.75
CA ILE A 474 20.94 31.55 36.18
C ILE A 474 20.58 31.90 37.65
N GLU A 475 19.31 31.74 38.04
CA GLU A 475 18.84 31.97 39.41
C GLU A 475 19.39 30.94 40.42
N ASP A 476 19.36 29.65 40.06
CA ASP A 476 19.60 28.56 41.01
C ASP A 476 21.10 28.25 41.19
N ARG A 477 21.93 28.46 40.16
CA ARG A 477 23.36 28.09 40.17
C ARG A 477 24.16 28.76 41.30
N PRO A 478 24.02 30.07 41.59
CA PRO A 478 24.75 30.71 42.69
C PRO A 478 24.41 30.15 44.08
N PHE A 479 23.25 29.50 44.28
CA PHE A 479 22.98 28.75 45.51
C PHE A 479 23.73 27.42 45.55
N LEU A 480 23.76 26.69 44.43
CA LEU A 480 24.43 25.39 44.34
C LEU A 480 25.97 25.50 44.44
N GLU A 481 26.55 26.56 43.87
CA GLU A 481 27.98 26.86 43.95
C GLU A 481 28.38 27.24 45.38
N ARG A 482 27.67 28.18 46.03
CA ARG A 482 27.90 28.52 47.45
C ARG A 482 27.70 27.33 48.37
N ALA A 483 26.69 26.50 48.14
CA ALA A 483 26.50 25.25 48.88
C ALA A 483 27.70 24.31 48.72
N THR A 484 28.23 24.16 47.50
CA THR A 484 29.42 23.34 47.22
C THR A 484 30.68 23.91 47.87
N GLN A 485 30.81 25.24 47.93
CA GLN A 485 31.90 25.93 48.66
C GLN A 485 31.79 25.71 50.18
N LEU A 486 30.60 25.82 50.76
CA LEU A 486 30.36 25.54 52.19
C LEU A 486 30.68 24.08 52.53
N ALA A 487 30.39 23.14 51.64
CA ALA A 487 30.70 21.74 51.84
C ALA A 487 32.20 21.40 51.76
N SER A 488 33.03 22.24 51.11
CA SER A 488 34.46 21.92 50.90
C SER A 488 35.29 21.98 52.19
N TYR A 489 34.87 22.77 53.18
CA TYR A 489 35.47 22.81 54.52
C TYR A 489 35.26 21.50 55.31
N GLY A 490 34.28 20.68 54.93
CA GLY A 490 34.10 19.31 55.40
C GLY A 490 33.71 19.11 56.87
N SER A 491 33.43 20.15 57.65
CA SER A 491 32.97 20.02 59.04
C SER A 491 31.46 19.77 59.11
N ILE A 492 30.95 19.28 60.25
CA ILE A 492 29.51 19.10 60.48
C ILE A 492 28.75 20.41 60.19
N ASP A 493 29.20 21.53 60.76
CA ASP A 493 28.54 22.83 60.60
C ASP A 493 28.57 23.33 59.15
N SER A 494 29.70 23.14 58.45
CA SER A 494 29.85 23.59 57.06
C SER A 494 29.02 22.74 56.08
N LEU A 495 28.93 21.43 56.33
CA LEU A 495 28.05 20.51 55.61
C LEU A 495 26.57 20.79 55.91
N GLN A 496 26.22 21.15 57.16
CA GLN A 496 24.86 21.57 57.49
C GLN A 496 24.49 22.88 56.78
N ALA A 497 25.38 23.88 56.78
CA ALA A 497 25.19 25.13 56.04
C ALA A 497 25.03 24.88 54.54
N ALA A 498 25.86 24.01 53.94
CA ALA A 498 25.73 23.58 52.55
C ALA A 498 24.37 22.96 52.24
N VAL A 499 23.86 22.08 53.13
CA VAL A 499 22.52 21.49 53.00
C VAL A 499 21.42 22.57 53.01
N GLN A 500 21.49 23.58 53.87
CA GLN A 500 20.48 24.65 53.88
C GLN A 500 20.61 25.59 52.66
N GLU A 501 21.82 25.86 52.18
CA GLU A 501 22.03 26.71 51.00
C GLU A 501 21.48 26.04 49.73
N ALA A 502 21.76 24.74 49.52
CA ALA A 502 21.22 23.98 48.40
C ALA A 502 19.68 23.79 48.46
N ARG A 503 19.08 23.78 49.66
CA ARG A 503 17.62 23.68 49.86
C ARG A 503 16.84 24.90 49.36
N LYS A 504 17.50 26.02 49.05
CA LYS A 504 16.86 27.20 48.43
C LYS A 504 16.39 26.90 47.00
N ILE A 505 17.01 25.92 46.33
CA ILE A 505 16.61 25.45 45.00
C ILE A 505 15.33 24.62 45.13
N SER A 506 14.21 25.19 44.67
CA SER A 506 12.87 24.64 44.89
C SER A 506 12.55 23.40 44.04
N ARG A 507 11.64 22.54 44.52
CA ARG A 507 11.19 21.36 43.76
C ARG A 507 10.58 21.77 42.42
N GLY A 508 11.00 21.08 41.35
CA GLY A 508 10.57 21.37 39.97
C GLY A 508 11.47 22.37 39.23
N ARG A 509 12.43 23.00 39.92
CA ARG A 509 13.52 23.77 39.29
C ARG A 509 14.52 22.88 38.56
N SER A 510 15.18 23.44 37.56
CA SER A 510 16.15 22.76 36.70
C SER A 510 17.32 22.13 37.46
N LEU A 511 17.85 22.78 38.51
CA LEU A 511 18.96 22.23 39.32
C LEU A 511 18.51 21.36 40.51
N TYR A 512 17.21 21.15 40.72
CA TYR A 512 16.68 20.50 41.93
C TYR A 512 17.24 19.09 42.16
N GLN A 513 17.41 18.28 41.10
CA GLN A 513 17.92 16.92 41.22
C GLN A 513 19.41 16.88 41.58
N GLU A 514 20.21 17.82 41.08
CA GLU A 514 21.62 17.94 41.47
C GLU A 514 21.74 18.43 42.92
N ALA A 515 20.96 19.45 43.29
CA ALA A 515 20.87 19.96 44.66
C ALA A 515 20.50 18.85 45.66
N GLN A 516 19.45 18.07 45.37
CA GLN A 516 19.03 16.95 46.21
C GLN A 516 20.11 15.84 46.27
N THR A 517 20.84 15.60 45.19
CA THR A 517 21.95 14.64 45.17
C THR A 517 23.10 15.08 46.09
N LYS A 518 23.51 16.36 46.03
CA LYS A 518 24.52 16.92 46.94
C LYS A 518 24.02 16.93 48.40
N ILE A 519 22.79 17.34 48.66
CA ILE A 519 22.16 17.29 49.99
C ILE A 519 22.21 15.87 50.57
N ASN A 520 21.88 14.84 49.77
CA ASN A 520 21.92 13.44 50.19
C ASN A 520 23.36 12.97 50.51
N GLN A 521 24.36 13.45 49.78
CA GLN A 521 25.77 13.16 50.03
C GLN A 521 26.25 13.80 51.34
N TRP A 522 26.08 15.13 51.49
CA TRP A 522 26.51 15.86 52.68
C TRP A 522 25.80 15.39 53.94
N SER A 523 24.50 15.07 53.85
CA SER A 523 23.72 14.49 54.96
C SER A 523 24.27 13.13 55.42
N ARG A 524 24.84 12.31 54.51
CA ARG A 524 25.52 11.07 54.89
C ARG A 524 26.88 11.34 55.54
N SER A 525 27.65 12.31 55.05
CA SER A 525 28.93 12.70 55.66
C SER A 525 28.75 13.24 57.08
N ILE A 526 27.71 14.05 57.33
CA ILE A 526 27.31 14.49 58.68
C ILE A 526 27.02 13.27 59.58
N GLN A 527 26.13 12.37 59.15
CA GLN A 527 25.82 11.16 59.93
C GLN A 527 27.05 10.30 60.23
N GLN A 528 27.99 10.20 59.29
CA GLN A 528 29.24 9.48 59.51
C GLN A 528 30.09 10.16 60.57
N GLN A 529 30.31 11.48 60.49
CA GLN A 529 31.11 12.21 61.49
C GLN A 529 30.47 12.18 62.89
N GLU A 530 29.14 12.24 62.98
CA GLU A 530 28.40 12.12 64.24
C GLU A 530 28.43 10.71 64.85
N ASP A 531 28.31 9.65 64.04
CA ASP A 531 28.25 8.26 64.53
C ASP A 531 29.64 7.61 64.74
N GLN A 532 30.68 8.11 64.07
CA GLN A 532 32.02 7.49 64.08
C GLN A 532 32.63 7.36 65.49
N PRO A 533 32.54 8.36 66.41
CA PRO A 533 33.09 8.24 67.75
C PRO A 533 32.48 7.09 68.56
N TYR A 534 31.16 6.86 68.43
CA TYR A 534 30.48 5.73 69.09
C TYR A 534 30.97 4.39 68.53
N LEU A 535 31.14 4.28 67.21
CA LEU A 535 31.63 3.06 66.58
C LEU A 535 33.09 2.76 66.98
N ASP A 536 33.95 3.76 67.10
CA ASP A 536 35.34 3.60 67.54
C ASP A 536 35.50 3.36 69.04
N GLN A 537 34.67 3.96 69.88
CA GLN A 537 34.57 3.61 71.30
C GLN A 537 34.14 2.14 71.46
N ALA A 538 33.11 1.71 70.72
CA ALA A 538 32.66 0.32 70.72
C ALA A 538 33.74 -0.66 70.24
N ARG A 539 34.45 -0.34 69.14
CA ARG A 539 35.61 -1.11 68.66
C ARG A 539 36.70 -1.21 69.74
N THR A 540 36.99 -0.13 70.45
CA THR A 540 37.99 -0.07 71.53
C THR A 540 37.60 -0.93 72.73
N LEU A 541 36.33 -0.88 73.16
CA LEU A 541 35.80 -1.72 74.24
C LEU A 541 35.92 -3.22 73.89
N ALA A 542 35.57 -3.61 72.65
CA ALA A 542 35.69 -4.98 72.18
C ALA A 542 37.14 -5.48 72.05
N ILE A 543 38.09 -4.58 71.79
CA ILE A 543 39.53 -4.90 71.78
C ILE A 543 40.03 -5.14 73.21
N ARG A 544 39.56 -4.36 74.19
CA ARG A 544 39.84 -4.55 75.63
C ARG A 544 39.15 -5.78 76.24
N GLY A 545 38.21 -6.41 75.52
CA GLY A 545 37.49 -7.60 75.93
C GLY A 545 36.10 -7.34 76.54
N ASP A 546 35.73 -6.07 76.76
CA ASP A 546 34.37 -5.71 77.20
C ASP A 546 33.41 -5.70 76.01
N LEU A 547 32.97 -6.89 75.66
CA LEU A 547 32.04 -7.13 74.56
C LEU A 547 30.61 -6.69 74.90
N TYR A 548 30.24 -6.60 76.18
CA TYR A 548 28.91 -6.13 76.60
C TYR A 548 28.79 -4.62 76.42
N ALA A 549 29.76 -3.83 76.91
CA ALA A 549 29.78 -2.39 76.68
C ALA A 549 29.98 -2.08 75.18
N ALA A 550 30.82 -2.83 74.46
CA ALA A 550 30.99 -2.66 73.03
C ALA A 550 29.68 -2.82 72.24
N VAL A 551 28.90 -3.86 72.54
CA VAL A 551 27.57 -4.07 71.96
C VAL A 551 26.66 -2.88 72.30
N ALA A 552 26.56 -2.50 73.57
CA ALA A 552 25.69 -1.42 74.02
C ALA A 552 26.04 -0.07 73.37
N THR A 553 27.33 0.28 73.22
CA THR A 553 27.75 1.53 72.57
C THR A 553 27.48 1.50 71.06
N ALA A 554 27.72 0.39 70.36
CA ALA A 554 27.42 0.30 68.93
C ALA A 554 25.90 0.27 68.62
N GLU A 555 25.07 -0.19 69.55
CA GLU A 555 23.60 -0.17 69.43
C GLU A 555 23.00 1.23 69.63
N GLN A 556 23.79 2.24 70.05
CA GLN A 556 23.35 3.65 70.06
C GLN A 556 23.21 4.23 68.65
N ILE A 557 23.91 3.67 67.67
CA ILE A 557 23.82 4.06 66.25
C ILE A 557 22.48 3.54 65.71
N LYS A 558 21.55 4.46 65.42
CA LYS A 558 20.16 4.15 65.07
C LYS A 558 19.98 3.65 63.64
N ALA A 559 18.93 2.87 63.41
CA ALA A 559 18.54 2.43 62.07
C ALA A 559 18.33 3.61 61.12
N GLY A 560 18.72 3.44 59.85
CA GLY A 560 18.65 4.48 58.82
C GLY A 560 19.83 5.46 58.80
N ARG A 561 20.71 5.43 59.81
CA ARG A 561 21.97 6.20 59.82
C ARG A 561 23.06 5.55 58.95
N ALA A 562 23.98 6.37 58.44
CA ALA A 562 25.04 5.94 57.53
C ALA A 562 25.93 4.79 58.05
N LEU A 563 26.29 4.77 59.34
CA LEU A 563 27.15 3.72 59.93
C LEU A 563 26.38 2.50 60.49
N TYR A 564 25.05 2.52 60.51
CA TYR A 564 24.22 1.48 61.13
C TYR A 564 24.55 0.06 60.67
N ASN A 565 24.72 -0.13 59.36
CA ASN A 565 24.98 -1.45 58.79
C ASN A 565 26.36 -2.02 59.21
N GLU A 566 27.37 -1.16 59.42
CA GLU A 566 28.67 -1.62 59.94
C GLU A 566 28.58 -1.90 61.44
N ALA A 567 27.96 -1.00 62.21
CA ALA A 567 27.72 -1.17 63.64
C ALA A 567 27.02 -2.50 63.95
N GLN A 568 25.91 -2.79 63.26
CA GLN A 568 25.19 -4.06 63.37
C GLN A 568 25.99 -5.28 62.87
N SER A 569 26.97 -5.09 61.98
CA SER A 569 27.92 -6.15 61.62
C SER A 569 28.86 -6.48 62.79
N LYS A 570 29.40 -5.46 63.48
CA LYS A 570 30.24 -5.63 64.68
C LYS A 570 29.44 -6.22 65.85
N VAL A 571 28.25 -5.68 66.14
CA VAL A 571 27.35 -6.17 67.20
C VAL A 571 27.08 -7.67 67.05
N ARG A 572 26.79 -8.15 65.82
CA ARG A 572 26.58 -9.58 65.56
C ARG A 572 27.84 -10.41 65.82
N SER A 573 29.03 -9.94 65.47
CA SER A 573 30.27 -10.69 65.74
C SER A 573 30.61 -10.72 67.23
N TRP A 574 30.33 -9.66 67.98
CA TRP A 574 30.54 -9.60 69.43
C TRP A 574 29.54 -10.44 70.23
N LYS A 575 28.26 -10.46 69.81
CA LYS A 575 27.24 -11.36 70.40
C LYS A 575 27.58 -12.84 70.20
N LEU A 576 28.10 -13.21 69.02
CA LEU A 576 28.63 -14.57 68.77
C LEU A 576 29.85 -14.90 69.64
N GLU A 577 30.75 -13.94 69.89
CA GLU A 577 31.90 -14.13 70.78
C GLU A 577 31.46 -14.35 72.24
N LEU A 578 30.49 -13.57 72.72
CA LEU A 578 29.91 -13.74 74.05
C LEU A 578 29.26 -15.12 74.23
N GLU A 579 28.50 -15.60 73.23
CA GLU A 579 27.96 -16.96 73.18
C GLU A 579 29.07 -18.03 73.24
N GLY A 580 30.17 -17.80 72.52
CA GLY A 580 31.37 -18.65 72.54
C GLY A 580 32.03 -18.72 73.91
N GLN A 581 32.25 -17.57 74.55
CA GLN A 581 32.82 -17.46 75.90
C GLN A 581 31.91 -18.06 76.97
N GLN A 582 30.58 -17.96 76.81
CA GLN A 582 29.61 -18.58 77.73
C GLN A 582 29.65 -20.10 77.62
N ARG A 583 29.57 -20.67 76.42
CA ARG A 583 29.69 -22.13 76.21
C ARG A 583 31.04 -22.67 76.69
N LEU A 584 32.12 -21.91 76.52
CA LEU A 584 33.43 -22.35 76.97
C LEU A 584 33.53 -22.38 78.51
N ARG A 585 32.96 -21.39 79.22
CA ARG A 585 32.84 -21.39 80.69
C ARG A 585 31.95 -22.52 81.20
N GLU A 586 30.79 -22.76 80.57
CA GLU A 586 29.92 -23.90 80.91
C GLU A 586 30.67 -25.24 80.73
N ALA A 587 31.43 -25.38 79.64
CA ALA A 587 32.24 -26.57 79.40
C ALA A 587 33.36 -26.76 80.45
N TYR A 588 33.99 -25.68 80.92
CA TYR A 588 34.96 -25.73 82.03
C TYR A 588 34.30 -26.19 83.34
N GLN A 589 33.19 -25.57 83.74
CA GLN A 589 32.44 -25.95 84.96
C GLN A 589 32.01 -27.43 84.94
N ILE A 590 31.53 -27.90 83.78
CA ILE A 590 31.17 -29.31 83.60
C ILE A 590 32.41 -30.23 83.70
N ALA A 591 33.62 -29.76 83.35
CA ALA A 591 34.84 -30.55 83.41
C ALA A 591 35.44 -30.67 84.83
N GLU A 592 35.11 -29.76 85.75
CA GLU A 592 35.64 -29.73 87.13
C GLU A 592 35.40 -31.03 87.89
N ALA A 593 34.25 -31.68 87.68
CA ALA A 593 33.92 -32.97 88.30
C ALA A 593 34.86 -34.13 87.88
N GLY A 594 35.73 -33.94 86.88
CA GLY A 594 36.86 -34.84 86.56
C GLY A 594 36.53 -36.23 86.01
N THR A 595 35.28 -36.71 86.16
CA THR A 595 34.87 -38.05 85.71
C THR A 595 34.82 -38.16 84.19
N PRO A 596 34.98 -39.36 83.60
CA PRO A 596 34.87 -39.54 82.16
C PRO A 596 33.55 -39.06 81.56
N GLN A 597 32.43 -39.20 82.29
CA GLN A 597 31.11 -38.74 81.84
C GLN A 597 30.97 -37.22 81.88
N ALA A 598 31.52 -36.57 82.91
CA ALA A 598 31.58 -35.13 83.01
C ALA A 598 32.44 -34.54 81.87
N LEU A 599 33.66 -35.07 81.68
CA LEU A 599 34.54 -34.69 80.57
C LEU A 599 33.91 -34.93 79.19
N ARG A 600 33.11 -36.00 79.01
CA ARG A 600 32.32 -36.23 77.78
C ARG A 600 31.30 -35.12 77.52
N LYS A 601 30.58 -34.67 78.56
CA LYS A 601 29.61 -33.56 78.46
C LYS A 601 30.34 -32.24 78.17
N ALA A 602 31.42 -31.93 78.88
CA ALA A 602 32.27 -30.76 78.66
C ALA A 602 32.78 -30.68 77.22
N ILE A 603 33.32 -31.78 76.67
CA ILE A 603 33.77 -31.85 75.27
C ILE A 603 32.62 -31.58 74.28
N ARG A 604 31.39 -32.02 74.58
CA ARG A 604 30.22 -31.73 73.73
C ARG A 604 29.90 -30.23 73.71
N VAL A 605 29.87 -29.58 74.86
CA VAL A 605 29.58 -28.14 74.97
C VAL A 605 30.68 -27.30 74.34
N ALA A 606 31.96 -27.59 74.62
CA ALA A 606 33.08 -26.90 73.97
C ALA A 606 33.11 -27.10 72.44
N ARG A 607 32.64 -28.24 71.92
CA ARG A 607 32.46 -28.45 70.47
C ARG A 607 31.40 -27.54 69.85
N GLN A 608 30.44 -27.03 70.63
CA GLN A 608 29.38 -26.11 70.20
C GLN A 608 29.78 -24.62 70.26
N VAL A 609 30.98 -24.28 70.73
CA VAL A 609 31.54 -22.90 70.63
C VAL A 609 31.62 -22.52 69.13
N PRO A 610 30.98 -21.42 68.67
CA PRO A 610 30.83 -21.15 67.24
C PRO A 610 32.20 -20.96 66.53
N THR A 611 32.31 -21.45 65.29
CA THR A 611 33.61 -21.57 64.60
C THR A 611 34.25 -20.24 64.19
N SER A 612 33.48 -19.15 64.16
CA SER A 612 33.93 -17.79 63.85
C SER A 612 34.44 -17.00 65.06
N THR A 613 34.42 -17.58 66.27
CA THR A 613 34.83 -16.91 67.52
C THR A 613 36.32 -17.10 67.81
N LYS A 614 36.94 -16.11 68.47
CA LYS A 614 38.28 -16.23 69.09
C LYS A 614 38.30 -17.40 70.07
N SER A 615 37.25 -17.52 70.89
CA SER A 615 37.01 -18.61 71.84
C SER A 615 37.09 -20.02 71.23
N ARG A 616 36.87 -20.16 69.91
CA ARG A 616 36.98 -21.45 69.22
C ARG A 616 38.38 -22.08 69.32
N SER A 617 39.42 -21.26 69.37
CA SER A 617 40.81 -21.71 69.45
C SER A 617 41.07 -22.47 70.76
N GLU A 618 40.74 -21.84 71.89
CA GLU A 618 40.81 -22.42 73.22
C GLU A 618 39.86 -23.62 73.38
N ALA A 619 38.62 -23.52 72.87
CA ALA A 619 37.66 -24.63 72.85
C ALA A 619 38.24 -25.89 72.18
N ARG A 620 39.00 -25.73 71.08
CA ARG A 620 39.72 -26.85 70.43
C ARG A 620 40.85 -27.40 71.30
N THR A 621 41.55 -26.55 72.05
CA THR A 621 42.63 -26.95 72.97
C THR A 621 42.08 -27.77 74.15
N VAL A 622 41.05 -27.28 74.85
CA VAL A 622 40.47 -27.99 76.00
C VAL A 622 39.80 -29.31 75.61
N VAL A 623 39.13 -29.36 74.46
CA VAL A 623 38.56 -30.60 73.90
C VAL A 623 39.64 -31.68 73.74
N ASN A 624 40.86 -31.33 73.32
CA ASN A 624 41.97 -32.28 73.26
C ASN A 624 42.51 -32.63 74.66
N ARG A 625 42.72 -31.64 75.54
CA ARG A 625 43.21 -31.85 76.93
C ARG A 625 42.33 -32.80 77.73
N TRP A 626 41.00 -32.59 77.72
CA TRP A 626 40.04 -33.46 78.38
C TRP A 626 39.97 -34.86 77.76
N SER A 627 40.13 -34.97 76.44
CA SER A 627 40.20 -36.27 75.75
C SER A 627 41.43 -37.07 76.16
N TYR A 628 42.59 -36.42 76.38
CA TYR A 628 43.77 -37.07 76.96
C TYR A 628 43.54 -37.50 78.42
N LYS A 629 42.83 -36.69 79.23
CA LYS A 629 42.49 -37.05 80.60
C LYS A 629 41.55 -38.26 80.67
N ILE A 630 40.55 -38.36 79.80
CA ILE A 630 39.70 -39.56 79.65
C ILE A 630 40.55 -40.79 79.34
N LEU A 631 41.48 -40.70 78.38
CA LEU A 631 42.37 -41.82 78.03
C LEU A 631 43.33 -42.20 79.18
N SER A 632 43.80 -41.23 79.95
CA SER A 632 44.58 -41.47 81.18
C SER A 632 43.77 -42.20 82.26
N ILE A 633 42.48 -41.88 82.43
CA ILE A 633 41.59 -42.58 83.38
C ILE A 633 41.30 -44.02 82.89
N ALA A 634 41.16 -44.23 81.57
CA ALA A 634 41.04 -45.58 81.01
C ALA A 634 42.30 -46.42 81.31
N ARG A 635 43.50 -45.86 81.08
CA ARG A 635 44.79 -46.48 81.41
C ARG A 635 44.91 -46.87 82.88
N SER A 636 44.55 -45.97 83.81
CA SER A 636 44.61 -46.29 85.23
C SER A 636 43.57 -47.35 85.63
N ARG A 637 42.38 -47.37 85.00
CA ARG A 637 41.37 -48.40 85.24
C ARG A 637 41.77 -49.77 84.69
N SER A 638 42.58 -49.85 83.61
CA SER A 638 42.96 -51.12 82.99
C SER A 638 43.79 -52.04 83.89
N ALA A 639 44.43 -51.52 84.95
CA ALA A 639 45.10 -52.34 85.95
C ALA A 639 44.13 -53.16 86.83
N TYR A 640 42.84 -52.78 86.88
CA TYR A 640 41.83 -53.36 87.78
C TYR A 640 40.64 -53.97 87.02
N ASN A 641 40.19 -53.33 85.93
CA ASN A 641 39.08 -53.81 85.12
C ASN A 641 39.28 -53.40 83.64
N LEU A 642 39.65 -54.37 82.80
CA LEU A 642 39.92 -54.16 81.38
C LEU A 642 38.64 -53.81 80.58
N SER A 643 37.48 -54.34 80.98
CA SER A 643 36.19 -54.04 80.33
C SER A 643 35.75 -52.60 80.59
N GLU A 644 35.84 -52.15 81.85
CA GLU A 644 35.57 -50.76 82.22
C GLU A 644 36.57 -49.78 81.59
N ALA A 645 37.85 -50.16 81.50
CA ALA A 645 38.87 -49.38 80.79
C ALA A 645 38.54 -49.21 79.30
N ILE A 646 38.07 -50.26 78.62
CA ILE A 646 37.58 -50.16 77.22
C ILE A 646 36.37 -49.21 77.15
N ALA A 647 35.41 -49.32 78.08
CA ALA A 647 34.24 -48.43 78.11
C ALA A 647 34.63 -46.96 78.31
N ILE A 648 35.62 -46.68 79.17
CA ILE A 648 36.15 -45.31 79.39
C ILE A 648 36.96 -44.82 78.18
N ALA A 649 37.79 -45.67 77.55
CA ALA A 649 38.52 -45.27 76.34
C ALA A 649 37.57 -45.01 75.15
N ASN A 650 36.42 -45.68 75.07
CA ASN A 650 35.39 -45.44 74.06
C ASN A 650 34.67 -44.08 74.22
N ILE A 651 34.85 -43.40 75.36
CA ILE A 651 34.36 -42.03 75.58
C ILE A 651 35.24 -40.99 74.85
N VAL A 652 36.51 -41.32 74.53
CA VAL A 652 37.41 -40.43 73.78
C VAL A 652 36.81 -40.16 72.39
N PRO A 653 36.45 -38.90 72.05
CA PRO A 653 35.64 -38.64 70.88
C PRO A 653 36.47 -38.44 69.60
N SER A 654 35.89 -38.86 68.46
CA SER A 654 36.48 -38.74 67.13
C SER A 654 36.83 -37.29 66.76
N GLY A 655 37.90 -37.11 66.00
CA GLY A 655 38.44 -35.79 65.64
C GLY A 655 39.28 -35.11 66.74
N THR A 656 39.70 -35.85 67.78
CA THR A 656 40.69 -35.38 68.79
C THR A 656 42.02 -36.12 68.62
N ARG A 657 43.12 -35.48 69.02
CA ARG A 657 44.49 -36.05 68.96
C ARG A 657 44.60 -37.44 69.63
N PRO A 658 44.09 -37.69 70.86
CA PRO A 658 44.19 -39.01 71.49
C PRO A 658 43.25 -40.08 70.90
N TYR A 659 42.37 -39.76 69.95
CA TYR A 659 41.36 -40.72 69.47
C TYR A 659 41.97 -42.01 68.90
N GLN A 660 42.97 -41.90 68.02
CA GLN A 660 43.65 -43.07 67.45
C GLN A 660 44.48 -43.83 68.51
N GLU A 661 44.97 -43.13 69.53
CA GLU A 661 45.70 -43.71 70.66
C GLU A 661 44.76 -44.53 71.57
N ALA A 662 43.54 -44.04 71.80
CA ALA A 662 42.48 -44.75 72.52
C ALA A 662 41.99 -45.99 71.76
N GLN A 663 41.75 -45.87 70.45
CA GLN A 663 41.31 -47.00 69.63
C GLN A 663 42.32 -48.15 69.62
N ARG A 664 43.62 -47.86 69.48
CA ARG A 664 44.68 -48.91 69.54
C ARG A 664 44.75 -49.61 70.90
N GLN A 665 44.55 -48.90 72.00
CA GLN A 665 44.52 -49.51 73.35
C GLN A 665 43.26 -50.35 73.59
N MET A 666 42.09 -49.91 73.11
CA MET A 666 40.89 -50.75 73.15
C MET A 666 41.08 -52.04 72.34
N GLN A 667 41.80 -51.99 71.22
CA GLN A 667 42.14 -53.20 70.45
C GLN A 667 43.09 -54.13 71.20
N SER A 668 44.15 -53.64 71.86
CA SER A 668 45.04 -54.49 72.65
C SER A 668 44.34 -55.08 73.88
N TRP A 669 43.53 -54.30 74.59
CA TRP A 669 42.73 -54.79 75.72
C TRP A 669 41.67 -55.83 75.29
N ARG A 670 40.99 -55.63 74.15
CA ARG A 670 40.05 -56.64 73.61
C ARG A 670 40.73 -57.96 73.23
N LYS A 671 42.00 -57.93 72.79
CA LYS A 671 42.78 -59.16 72.53
C LYS A 671 43.12 -59.92 73.82
N ILE A 672 43.36 -59.21 74.93
CA ILE A 672 43.64 -59.82 76.24
C ILE A 672 42.36 -60.45 76.85
N LEU A 673 41.18 -59.90 76.54
CA LEU A 673 39.88 -60.45 76.95
C LEU A 673 39.36 -61.58 76.03
N ALA A 674 40.06 -61.94 74.97
CA ALA A 674 39.65 -63.01 74.07
C ALA A 674 40.02 -64.38 74.68
N PRO A 675 39.11 -65.38 74.69
CA PRO A 675 39.44 -66.73 75.14
C PRO A 675 40.51 -67.38 74.25
N PRO A 676 41.33 -68.30 74.77
CA PRO A 676 42.37 -68.98 73.99
C PRO A 676 41.75 -69.82 72.85
N PRO A 677 42.42 -69.93 71.70
CA PRO A 677 41.94 -70.75 70.59
C PRO A 677 41.93 -72.24 70.99
N PRO A 678 40.92 -73.02 70.56
CA PRO A 678 40.86 -74.46 70.85
C PRO A 678 41.98 -75.23 70.14
N PRO A 679 42.45 -76.36 70.70
CA PRO A 679 43.52 -77.16 70.11
C PRO A 679 43.12 -77.80 68.77
N PRO A 680 44.08 -78.05 67.86
CA PRO A 680 43.80 -78.58 66.53
C PRO A 680 43.37 -80.06 66.56
N VAL A 681 42.18 -80.35 66.03
CA VAL A 681 41.66 -81.71 65.87
C VAL A 681 42.15 -82.29 64.53
N PRO A 682 42.66 -83.54 64.48
CA PRO A 682 43.12 -84.15 63.23
C PRO A 682 41.93 -84.55 62.33
N VAL A 683 41.88 -83.97 61.12
CA VAL A 683 40.88 -84.31 60.09
C VAL A 683 41.56 -84.92 58.86
N ARG A 684 40.95 -85.98 58.31
CA ARG A 684 41.46 -86.75 57.15
C ARG A 684 41.59 -85.89 55.89
N ARG A 685 42.58 -86.23 55.04
CA ARG A 685 42.64 -85.80 53.63
C ARG A 685 41.59 -86.53 52.77
N PRO A 686 40.84 -85.82 51.91
CA PRO A 686 40.35 -86.34 50.62
C PRO A 686 41.49 -86.42 49.58
N ARG A 687 41.24 -87.05 48.42
CA ARG A 687 42.24 -87.25 47.35
C ARG A 687 42.33 -86.07 46.35
N PRO A 688 43.48 -85.88 45.66
CA PRO A 688 43.67 -84.82 44.67
C PRO A 688 43.40 -85.25 43.22
N VAL A 689 42.78 -84.37 42.42
CA VAL A 689 42.78 -84.37 40.93
C VAL A 689 42.53 -82.91 40.45
N PRO A 690 42.90 -82.50 39.23
CA PRO A 690 44.26 -82.08 38.91
C PRO A 690 44.36 -80.60 38.48
N VAL A 691 45.59 -80.10 38.29
CA VAL A 691 45.89 -78.75 37.76
C VAL A 691 46.26 -78.83 36.28
N PRO A 692 45.66 -77.99 35.44
CA PRO A 692 46.43 -77.14 34.51
C PRO A 692 45.93 -75.67 34.56
N SER A 693 46.68 -74.64 34.17
CA SER A 693 48.11 -74.52 33.83
C SER A 693 48.47 -73.02 33.85
N THR A 694 49.68 -72.64 34.28
CA THR A 694 50.18 -71.25 34.19
C THR A 694 50.66 -70.93 32.77
N PRO A 695 50.64 -69.64 32.34
CA PRO A 695 51.87 -68.84 32.48
C PRO A 695 51.71 -67.33 32.79
N GLN A 696 52.71 -66.84 33.54
CA GLN A 696 53.38 -65.52 33.44
C GLN A 696 52.61 -64.18 33.59
N VAL A 697 52.84 -63.56 34.76
CA VAL A 697 53.42 -62.20 34.97
C VAL A 697 53.07 -61.06 33.99
N VAL A 698 52.40 -60.03 34.53
CA VAL A 698 52.63 -58.60 34.20
C VAL A 698 52.74 -57.80 35.50
N ILE A 699 53.57 -56.75 35.51
CA ILE A 699 53.96 -55.94 36.67
C ILE A 699 52.96 -54.77 36.92
N PRO A 700 52.71 -54.33 38.18
CA PRO A 700 51.50 -53.58 38.54
C PRO A 700 51.65 -52.05 38.61
N LYS A 701 50.52 -51.33 38.69
CA LYS A 701 50.35 -50.01 39.34
C LYS A 701 48.85 -49.74 39.66
N PRO A 702 48.49 -48.73 40.48
CA PRO A 702 47.21 -48.71 41.22
C PRO A 702 46.07 -47.90 40.57
N VAL A 703 44.83 -48.19 41.00
CA VAL A 703 43.62 -47.42 40.68
C VAL A 703 43.53 -46.17 41.58
N PRO A 704 43.19 -44.96 41.06
CA PRO A 704 43.12 -43.73 41.85
C PRO A 704 41.84 -43.56 42.69
N SER A 705 41.92 -42.64 43.66
CA SER A 705 40.84 -42.24 44.58
C SER A 705 39.67 -41.50 43.91
N PRO A 706 38.45 -41.52 44.49
CA PRO A 706 37.35 -40.65 44.06
C PRO A 706 37.63 -39.17 44.39
N PRO A 707 37.21 -38.21 43.54
CA PRO A 707 37.48 -36.79 43.73
C PRO A 707 36.55 -36.10 44.75
N SER A 708 37.06 -35.04 45.39
CA SER A 708 36.38 -34.27 46.43
C SER A 708 35.26 -33.35 45.90
N VAL A 709 34.18 -33.23 46.67
CA VAL A 709 33.22 -32.12 46.53
C VAL A 709 33.85 -30.83 47.07
N VAL A 710 33.88 -29.78 46.26
CA VAL A 710 34.41 -28.44 46.62
C VAL A 710 33.27 -27.42 46.69
N LYS A 711 33.31 -26.54 47.70
CA LYS A 711 32.38 -25.42 47.89
C LYS A 711 32.85 -24.17 47.12
N PRO A 712 31.96 -23.32 46.57
CA PRO A 712 32.36 -22.17 45.76
C PRO A 712 32.60 -20.89 46.59
N PRO A 713 33.31 -19.90 46.01
CA PRO A 713 33.18 -18.48 46.31
C PRO A 713 32.42 -17.71 45.21
N SER A 714 32.07 -16.44 45.50
CA SER A 714 31.16 -15.57 44.74
C SER A 714 31.88 -14.68 43.67
N PRO A 715 31.17 -13.95 42.78
CA PRO A 715 31.74 -13.26 41.60
C PRO A 715 32.24 -11.83 41.90
N PRO A 716 32.75 -11.07 40.89
CA PRO A 716 31.92 -9.94 40.40
C PRO A 716 32.08 -9.49 38.91
N ALA A 717 30.99 -8.91 38.39
CA ALA A 717 30.87 -7.66 37.59
C ALA A 717 31.60 -7.37 36.23
N ARG A 718 30.77 -7.00 35.23
CA ARG A 718 30.93 -5.93 34.18
C ARG A 718 32.10 -6.09 33.15
N SER A 719 32.10 -5.50 31.93
CA SER A 719 31.30 -4.43 31.29
C SER A 719 31.11 -4.65 29.76
N PHE A 720 30.39 -3.73 29.07
CA PHE A 720 30.22 -3.66 27.60
C PHE A 720 31.42 -2.95 26.87
N PRO A 721 31.35 -2.53 25.57
CA PRO A 721 31.65 -3.33 24.37
C PRO A 721 32.63 -2.61 23.39
N ILE A 722 32.87 -3.12 22.15
CA ILE A 722 33.11 -2.31 20.91
C ILE A 722 33.12 -3.15 19.59
N VAL A 723 32.18 -2.83 18.69
CA VAL A 723 32.21 -2.67 17.20
C VAL A 723 33.19 -3.48 16.29
N VAL A 724 32.63 -4.41 15.45
CA VAL A 724 32.83 -4.66 13.96
C VAL A 724 34.26 -5.00 13.43
N PRO A 725 34.52 -5.74 12.29
CA PRO A 725 33.68 -6.25 11.18
C PRO A 725 33.73 -7.80 10.90
N PRO A 726 33.01 -8.32 9.87
CA PRO A 726 33.06 -9.72 9.41
C PRO A 726 34.05 -9.99 8.25
N PRO A 727 34.27 -11.28 7.88
CA PRO A 727 34.18 -11.64 6.45
C PRO A 727 33.48 -12.99 6.12
N GLU A 728 32.49 -12.89 5.24
CA GLU A 728 32.45 -13.54 3.90
C GLU A 728 32.57 -15.08 3.68
N VAL A 729 31.44 -15.65 3.24
CA VAL A 729 31.25 -16.71 2.20
C VAL A 729 31.87 -18.12 2.36
N THR A 730 30.98 -19.12 2.40
CA THR A 730 31.04 -20.27 1.44
C THR A 730 29.67 -20.94 1.24
N SER A 731 29.45 -21.46 0.03
CA SER A 731 28.28 -22.21 -0.46
C SER A 731 28.72 -23.00 -1.71
N PRO A 732 27.90 -23.89 -2.35
CA PRO A 732 26.51 -24.28 -2.07
C PRO A 732 26.27 -25.82 -2.02
N SER A 733 25.04 -26.26 -1.73
CA SER A 733 24.30 -27.40 -2.37
C SER A 733 23.06 -27.82 -1.57
N GLY A 734 21.97 -28.29 -2.21
CA GLY A 734 20.84 -28.94 -1.51
C GLY A 734 19.45 -28.82 -2.17
N ILE A 735 19.15 -29.64 -3.18
CA ILE A 735 17.94 -29.57 -4.04
C ILE A 735 16.60 -29.81 -3.29
N VAL A 736 15.65 -28.91 -3.58
CA VAL A 736 14.16 -28.92 -3.49
C VAL A 736 13.44 -30.27 -3.28
N LYS A 737 12.39 -30.26 -2.41
CA LYS A 737 11.17 -31.09 -2.51
C LYS A 737 9.90 -30.32 -2.01
N PRO A 738 8.68 -30.61 -2.50
CA PRO A 738 7.48 -29.79 -2.25
C PRO A 738 6.45 -30.42 -1.27
N PRO A 739 5.49 -29.63 -0.73
CA PRO A 739 4.32 -30.12 0.01
C PRO A 739 2.97 -29.99 -0.75
N THR A 740 2.29 -31.14 -0.91
CA THR A 740 0.86 -31.48 -0.68
C THR A 740 -0.27 -30.41 -0.79
N GLN A 741 -1.37 -30.77 -1.47
CA GLN A 741 -2.70 -30.09 -1.47
C GLN A 741 -3.73 -30.73 -0.50
N LEU A 742 -4.98 -30.19 -0.47
CA LEU A 742 -6.18 -30.48 0.36
C LEU A 742 -6.35 -29.47 1.51
N GLU A 743 -7.51 -28.86 1.81
CA GLU A 743 -8.87 -28.85 1.20
C GLU A 743 -9.55 -27.46 1.49
N PRO A 744 -10.67 -27.07 0.85
CA PRO A 744 -11.25 -25.72 0.98
C PRO A 744 -12.33 -25.57 2.10
N PRO A 745 -12.50 -24.38 2.70
CA PRO A 745 -13.58 -24.10 3.65
C PRO A 745 -14.94 -23.93 2.95
N ARG A 746 -16.02 -24.31 3.66
CA ARG A 746 -17.40 -24.31 3.13
C ARG A 746 -18.06 -22.92 3.20
N PHE A 747 -18.86 -22.59 2.19
CA PHE A 747 -19.82 -21.49 2.23
C PHE A 747 -21.09 -21.89 3.00
N ASN A 748 -21.61 -21.00 3.85
CA ASN A 748 -22.96 -21.09 4.43
C ASN A 748 -23.88 -20.04 3.76
N PRO A 749 -25.09 -20.41 3.30
CA PRO A 749 -26.09 -19.44 2.84
C PRO A 749 -26.82 -18.78 4.03
N PRO A 750 -27.17 -17.48 3.96
CA PRO A 750 -28.02 -16.84 4.97
C PRO A 750 -29.49 -17.28 4.85
N ALA A 751 -30.20 -17.32 5.98
CA ALA A 751 -31.59 -17.78 6.04
C ALA A 751 -32.57 -16.81 5.34
N GLY A 752 -33.56 -17.37 4.63
CA GLY A 752 -34.64 -16.61 4.01
C GLY A 752 -35.58 -15.98 5.04
N ARG A 753 -35.89 -14.70 4.87
CA ARG A 753 -36.83 -13.95 5.72
C ARG A 753 -38.19 -13.89 5.01
N LYS A 754 -39.27 -14.32 5.69
CA LYS A 754 -40.63 -14.09 5.21
C LYS A 754 -40.87 -12.59 5.02
N ILE A 755 -41.62 -12.24 3.98
CA ILE A 755 -42.32 -10.96 3.84
C ILE A 755 -43.79 -11.33 3.69
N GLU A 756 -44.65 -10.74 4.52
CA GLU A 756 -46.09 -10.91 4.45
C GLU A 756 -46.68 -9.91 3.45
N LEU A 757 -47.72 -10.33 2.73
CA LEU A 757 -48.52 -9.46 1.88
C LEU A 757 -49.45 -8.63 2.77
N ILE A 758 -49.56 -7.34 2.47
CA ILE A 758 -50.58 -6.44 3.03
C ILE A 758 -51.25 -5.75 1.84
N ASP A 759 -52.57 -5.94 1.71
CA ASP A 759 -53.41 -5.20 0.78
C ASP A 759 -53.69 -3.79 1.30
N THR A 760 -53.72 -2.80 0.40
CA THR A 760 -54.52 -1.58 0.56
C THR A 760 -54.93 -1.03 -0.81
N ASP A 761 -56.23 -0.87 -1.04
CA ASP A 761 -56.76 -0.05 -2.14
C ASP A 761 -56.48 1.44 -1.91
N SER A 762 -56.06 2.16 -2.96
CA SER A 762 -56.32 3.60 -3.25
C SER A 762 -55.71 4.01 -4.59
#